data_AF-A0A8H5DPI1-F1
#
_entry.id   AF-A0A8H5DPI1-F1
#
_cell.length_a   1.000
_cell.length_b   1.000
_cell.length_c   1.000
_cell.angle_alpha   90.00
_cell.angle_beta   90.00
_cell.angle_gamma   90.00
#
_symmetry.space_group_name_H-M   'P 1'
#
loop_
_entity.id
_entity.type
_entity.pdbx_description
1 polymer ?
#
loop_
_entity_poly.entity_id
_entity_poly.type
_entity_poly.pdbx_seq_one_letter_code
_entity_poly.pdbx_strand_id
1 'polypeptide(L)'
;NELETKIPEDYEFEKAPIEYNTWLVFRRVVDLILMCDFVSYCLFAIVCGHTPEGENSLIGFSRWAVGIALIGFNLWVKLDAHRVVKDFAWYWGDFFYLIDQDLTFDGVFEMAPHPMYSIGYAGYYGISMMAASYEVLFISILAHLAQFAFLVIVENPHIEKTYNPPPPRKRTVSGGQSDAIPADMKSLEGAFDQQTLTPAQKDEPAPVHNLVGLSNLDLFRVPDFAVILMPFYVAVLTLVTPSTAVWQAAFVFHALAWRVWYHLGLGLILDQQSKNKMWTRHFLKFGESAGEAWRQWKGLHHISMIMCNTAFVAACWKMYSPPEDWAYGLVLLKHVLGASLVALQLWTAFSVYDSLGEFGWFCGDFFFDQQAKLTYKSIYRFLNNPDRFFGTAAVWGAALITWSRSIFLMALFTQILTVYYISYIERPHMQKIYGRSLRQEAGLTKFIKKSLPPPVKGWQESVDKVLDDTSQFVEDFIDTARPKFAAGVKTIVRDTSALFNMAPARLTITRIAPDLEGHDPKLYSLSVQGTPVNNAPIVEKYTGKESLTGRFPKPVKTMAFEYGAPLRVKWRAPANHSKKDWIGLYMVTDNRSRETTEVSSLGRWAPTNAGSYDALTADVSIVVEEHPVTSTEITETDLVEGEVVFEGDKLWWTQGVFEFRYHHNGHHHALTISEPFEIRISKFDEEDVDLGAKGLYEQAVEASLLPIVQNCLDRDPDIAPNQPEEPFGGHVERDTKYAKRIVYAIREMFGIEFAPPVVAADGSVRKLAWRICNAKEVL
;
A
#
# COMPACT_ATOMS: atom_id res chain seq x y z
N ASN A 1 41.98 7.47 22.45
CA ASN A 1 43.03 6.50 22.82
C ASN A 1 42.96 5.13 22.14
N GLU A 2 41.97 4.23 22.34
CA GLU A 2 41.96 2.91 21.65
C GLU A 2 41.56 3.00 20.15
N LEU A 3 40.65 3.90 19.79
CA LEU A 3 40.21 4.09 18.40
C LEU A 3 41.32 4.74 17.54
N GLU A 4 42.04 5.71 18.09
CA GLU A 4 43.18 6.39 17.44
C GLU A 4 44.39 5.47 17.25
N THR A 5 44.59 4.48 18.13
CA THR A 5 45.67 3.49 17.93
C THR A 5 45.37 2.48 16.83
N LYS A 6 44.09 2.28 16.48
CA LYS A 6 43.67 1.33 15.43
C LYS A 6 43.44 1.98 14.06
N ILE A 7 43.28 3.31 14.00
CA ILE A 7 43.19 4.09 12.77
C ILE A 7 44.38 5.07 12.78
N PRO A 8 45.57 4.61 12.37
CA PRO A 8 46.82 5.34 12.59
C PRO A 8 46.98 6.56 11.67
N GLU A 9 46.24 6.63 10.57
CA GLU A 9 46.30 7.73 9.60
C GLU A 9 45.00 8.53 9.65
N ASP A 10 45.13 9.86 9.72
CA ASP A 10 44.05 10.85 9.53
C ASP A 10 42.86 10.86 10.51
N TYR A 11 42.94 10.17 11.65
CA TYR A 11 41.88 10.18 12.67
C TYR A 11 42.36 10.74 14.02
N GLU A 12 41.79 11.88 14.41
CA GLU A 12 41.91 12.46 15.75
C GLU A 12 40.52 12.48 16.41
N PHE A 13 40.36 11.84 17.56
CA PHE A 13 39.05 11.66 18.21
C PHE A 13 38.37 13.00 18.51
N GLU A 14 39.14 13.99 18.97
CA GLU A 14 38.60 15.31 19.34
C GLU A 14 38.27 16.21 18.14
N LYS A 15 38.81 15.93 16.95
CA LYS A 15 38.52 16.69 15.72
C LYS A 15 37.43 16.07 14.86
N ALA A 16 37.15 14.78 15.06
CA ALA A 16 36.16 14.07 14.27
C ALA A 16 34.72 14.43 14.69
N PRO A 17 33.76 14.47 13.73
CA PRO A 17 32.34 14.66 14.04
C PRO A 17 31.84 13.62 15.05
N ILE A 18 30.92 14.03 15.93
CA ILE A 18 30.40 13.16 16.98
C ILE A 18 29.64 11.96 16.39
N GLU A 19 29.00 12.15 15.24
CA GLU A 19 28.29 11.12 14.48
C GLU A 19 29.26 10.04 13.99
N TYR A 20 30.42 10.45 13.47
CA TYR A 20 31.46 9.52 13.01
C TYR A 20 32.08 8.75 14.17
N ASN A 21 32.40 9.42 15.27
CA ASN A 21 32.90 8.79 16.50
C ASN A 21 31.89 7.78 17.08
N THR A 22 30.61 8.14 17.07
CA THR A 22 29.53 7.25 17.54
C THR A 22 29.41 6.03 16.64
N TRP A 23 29.49 6.21 15.32
CA TRP A 23 29.48 5.10 14.36
C TRP A 23 30.68 4.15 14.55
N LEU A 24 31.88 4.67 14.80
CA LEU A 24 33.06 3.83 15.08
C LEU A 24 32.90 2.97 16.35
N VAL A 25 32.27 3.52 17.40
CA VAL A 25 31.94 2.75 18.61
C VAL A 25 30.87 1.69 18.29
N PHE A 26 29.82 2.07 17.58
CA PHE A 26 28.76 1.15 17.16
C PHE A 26 29.33 -0.01 16.34
N ARG A 27 30.19 0.26 15.36
CA ARG A 27 30.90 -0.76 14.57
C ARG A 27 31.61 -1.78 15.45
N ARG A 28 32.33 -1.33 16.50
CA ARG A 28 33.04 -2.25 17.41
C ARG A 28 32.09 -3.13 18.22
N VAL A 29 30.96 -2.58 18.63
CA VAL A 29 29.91 -3.35 19.31
C VAL A 29 29.34 -4.41 18.34
N VAL A 30 29.06 -4.03 17.10
CA VAL A 30 28.58 -4.95 16.06
C VAL A 30 29.60 -6.06 15.78
N ASP A 31 30.89 -5.73 15.63
CA ASP A 31 31.95 -6.72 15.46
C ASP A 31 31.97 -7.76 16.58
N LEU A 32 31.89 -7.30 17.83
CA LEU A 32 31.87 -8.17 19.00
C LEU A 32 30.65 -9.10 18.98
N ILE A 33 29.45 -8.54 18.72
CA ILE A 33 28.20 -9.29 18.67
C ILE A 33 28.25 -10.33 17.53
N LEU A 34 28.67 -9.94 16.33
CA LEU A 34 28.74 -10.84 15.17
C LEU A 34 29.72 -12.00 15.39
N MET A 35 30.87 -11.73 16.00
CA MET A 35 31.83 -12.79 16.33
C MET A 35 31.26 -13.73 17.41
N CYS A 36 30.65 -13.17 18.46
CA CYS A 36 30.01 -13.97 19.50
C CYS A 36 28.88 -14.84 18.95
N ASP A 37 28.02 -14.29 18.08
CA ASP A 37 26.92 -14.98 17.44
C ASP A 37 27.43 -16.14 16.57
N PHE A 38 28.37 -15.86 15.66
CA PHE A 38 28.93 -16.88 14.77
C PHE A 38 29.61 -18.02 15.53
N VAL A 39 30.41 -17.70 16.56
CA VAL A 39 31.08 -18.71 17.38
C VAL A 39 30.06 -19.53 18.17
N SER A 40 29.06 -18.88 18.77
CA SER A 40 28.00 -19.56 19.52
C SER A 40 27.20 -20.50 18.63
N TYR A 41 26.87 -20.08 17.41
CA TYR A 41 26.20 -20.90 16.41
C TYR A 41 27.04 -22.12 16.00
N CYS A 42 28.34 -21.94 15.76
CA CYS A 42 29.23 -23.05 15.43
C CYS A 42 29.36 -24.05 16.59
N LEU A 43 29.51 -23.56 17.83
CA LEU A 43 29.55 -24.42 19.02
C LEU A 43 28.23 -25.19 19.20
N PHE A 44 27.10 -24.52 19.01
CA PHE A 44 25.79 -25.15 19.04
C PHE A 44 25.68 -26.26 17.98
N ALA A 45 26.11 -25.99 16.74
CA ALA A 45 26.09 -26.97 15.67
C ALA A 45 27.00 -28.19 15.94
N ILE A 46 28.15 -27.99 16.60
CA ILE A 46 29.04 -29.08 17.02
C ILE A 46 28.37 -29.93 18.10
N VAL A 47 27.72 -29.31 19.08
CA VAL A 47 27.06 -30.02 20.20
C VAL A 47 25.84 -30.80 19.73
N CYS A 48 25.03 -30.23 18.84
CA CYS A 48 23.84 -30.88 18.28
C CYS A 48 24.16 -31.82 17.11
N GLY A 49 25.40 -31.85 16.63
CA GLY A 49 25.83 -32.66 15.50
C GLY A 49 25.81 -34.15 15.82
N HIS A 50 25.20 -34.95 14.93
CA HIS A 50 25.22 -36.40 15.06
C HIS A 50 25.32 -37.10 13.69
N THR A 51 25.62 -38.40 13.69
CA THR A 51 25.62 -39.22 12.47
C THR A 51 24.29 -39.99 12.41
N PRO A 52 23.49 -39.84 11.34
CA PRO A 52 22.22 -40.54 11.23
C PRO A 52 22.41 -42.07 11.22
N GLU A 53 21.56 -42.78 11.96
CA GLU A 53 21.61 -44.24 12.04
C GLU A 53 21.31 -44.88 10.67
N GLY A 54 22.21 -45.76 10.20
CA GLY A 54 22.04 -46.45 8.92
C GLY A 54 22.32 -45.61 7.66
N GLU A 55 22.97 -44.45 7.78
CA GLU A 55 23.35 -43.63 6.63
C GLU A 55 24.34 -44.36 5.70
N ASN A 56 24.01 -44.45 4.42
CA ASN A 56 24.93 -44.95 3.39
C ASN A 56 26.13 -44.01 3.26
N SER A 57 27.36 -44.53 3.18
CA SER A 57 28.58 -43.74 3.01
C SER A 57 28.53 -42.77 1.82
N LEU A 58 27.82 -43.12 0.74
CA LEU A 58 27.61 -42.20 -0.39
C LEU A 58 26.75 -40.99 -0.01
N ILE A 59 25.67 -41.22 0.76
CA ILE A 59 24.78 -40.17 1.25
C ILE A 59 25.54 -39.28 2.24
N GLY A 60 26.25 -39.87 3.19
CA GLY A 60 27.09 -39.13 4.13
C GLY A 60 28.16 -38.27 3.44
N PHE A 61 28.89 -38.84 2.47
CA PHE A 61 29.85 -38.07 1.67
C PHE A 61 29.19 -36.92 0.90
N SER A 62 28.06 -37.18 0.24
CA SER A 62 27.34 -36.15 -0.53
C SER A 62 26.83 -35.02 0.37
N ARG A 63 26.32 -35.35 1.56
CA ARG A 63 25.82 -34.40 2.56
C ARG A 63 26.93 -33.46 3.05
N TRP A 64 28.10 -34.01 3.37
CA TRP A 64 29.27 -33.23 3.75
C TRP A 64 29.82 -32.39 2.60
N ALA A 65 29.92 -32.96 1.40
CA ALA A 65 30.42 -32.25 0.21
C ALA A 65 29.52 -31.05 -0.14
N VAL A 66 28.20 -31.23 -0.13
CA VAL A 66 27.23 -30.14 -0.36
C VAL A 66 27.29 -29.11 0.76
N GLY A 67 27.36 -29.54 2.03
CA GLY A 67 27.48 -28.63 3.16
C GLY A 67 28.73 -27.74 3.11
N ILE A 68 29.89 -28.33 2.81
CA ILE A 68 31.16 -27.58 2.63
C ILE A 68 31.06 -26.63 1.43
N ALA A 69 30.47 -27.07 0.31
CA ALA A 69 30.27 -26.22 -0.85
C ALA A 69 29.38 -25.00 -0.54
N LEU A 70 28.32 -25.18 0.26
CA LEU A 70 27.44 -24.09 0.69
C LEU A 70 28.16 -23.09 1.62
N ILE A 71 29.04 -23.57 2.51
CA ILE A 71 29.88 -22.70 3.34
C ILE A 71 30.87 -21.92 2.47
N GLY A 72 31.53 -22.58 1.52
CA GLY A 72 32.45 -21.92 0.59
C GLY A 72 31.75 -20.85 -0.26
N PHE A 73 30.56 -21.17 -0.77
CA PHE A 73 29.71 -20.22 -1.50
C PHE A 73 29.30 -19.03 -0.62
N ASN A 74 28.94 -19.28 0.64
CA ASN A 74 28.58 -18.25 1.59
C ASN A 74 29.72 -17.26 1.85
N LEU A 75 30.92 -17.78 2.11
CA LEU A 75 32.11 -16.96 2.33
C LEU A 75 32.41 -16.11 1.11
N TRP A 76 32.35 -16.69 -0.09
CA TRP A 76 32.53 -15.96 -1.34
C TRP A 76 31.49 -14.84 -1.52
N VAL A 77 30.21 -15.12 -1.27
CA VAL A 77 29.14 -14.11 -1.30
C VAL A 77 29.41 -12.97 -0.33
N LYS A 78 29.81 -13.26 0.91
CA LYS A 78 30.09 -12.23 1.92
C LYS A 78 31.31 -11.38 1.57
N LEU A 79 32.39 -12.00 1.08
CA LEU A 79 33.59 -11.29 0.65
C LEU A 79 33.31 -10.39 -0.55
N ASP A 80 32.56 -10.87 -1.55
CA ASP A 80 32.21 -10.07 -2.72
C ASP A 80 31.24 -8.94 -2.36
N ALA A 81 30.26 -9.19 -1.48
CA ALA A 81 29.35 -8.15 -1.02
C ALA A 81 30.09 -7.04 -0.23
N HIS A 82 31.01 -7.42 0.65
CA HIS A 82 31.84 -6.48 1.40
C HIS A 82 32.73 -5.61 0.49
N ARG A 83 33.26 -6.19 -0.59
CA ARG A 83 34.03 -5.47 -1.61
C ARG A 83 33.25 -4.32 -2.25
N VAL A 84 31.93 -4.52 -2.47
CA VAL A 84 31.06 -3.55 -3.14
C VAL A 84 30.55 -2.48 -2.18
N VAL A 85 30.04 -2.89 -1.01
CA VAL A 85 29.36 -2.01 -0.05
C VAL A 85 30.36 -1.24 0.84
N LYS A 86 31.55 -1.81 1.06
CA LYS A 86 32.59 -1.30 1.97
C LYS A 86 32.10 -1.16 3.42
N ASP A 87 33.01 -0.80 4.32
CA ASP A 87 32.74 -0.73 5.76
C ASP A 87 31.57 0.19 6.11
N PHE A 88 31.42 1.34 5.45
CA PHE A 88 30.40 2.33 5.76
C PHE A 88 28.98 1.72 5.73
N ALA A 89 28.58 1.14 4.61
CA ALA A 89 27.24 0.57 4.48
C ALA A 89 27.15 -0.86 5.04
N TRP A 90 28.27 -1.58 5.25
CA TRP A 90 28.27 -2.87 5.95
C TRP A 90 27.87 -2.74 7.43
N TYR A 91 28.21 -1.62 8.07
CA TYR A 91 27.85 -1.30 9.46
C TYR A 91 26.78 -0.20 9.57
N TRP A 92 25.87 -0.09 8.58
CA TRP A 92 24.72 0.84 8.61
C TRP A 92 25.09 2.29 8.95
N GLY A 93 26.20 2.80 8.40
CA GLY A 93 26.70 4.14 8.68
C GLY A 93 25.73 5.26 8.29
N ASP A 94 24.84 4.99 7.33
CA ASP A 94 23.77 5.87 6.86
C ASP A 94 22.70 6.16 7.93
N PHE A 95 22.67 5.44 9.05
CA PHE A 95 21.88 5.80 10.23
C PHE A 95 22.51 6.91 11.08
N PHE A 96 23.81 7.17 10.90
CA PHE A 96 24.57 8.14 11.69
C PHE A 96 24.90 9.38 10.87
N TYR A 97 25.36 9.21 9.62
CA TYR A 97 25.72 10.30 8.73
C TYR A 97 25.63 9.87 7.27
N LEU A 98 25.45 10.82 6.36
CA LEU A 98 25.37 10.55 4.92
C LEU A 98 26.72 10.80 4.26
N ILE A 99 27.08 9.92 3.33
CA ILE A 99 28.24 10.11 2.44
C ILE A 99 27.71 10.24 1.02
N ASP A 100 28.23 11.22 0.29
CA ASP A 100 27.97 11.37 -1.15
C ASP A 100 28.82 10.33 -1.91
N GLN A 101 28.26 9.13 -2.08
CA GLN A 101 28.89 8.00 -2.77
C GLN A 101 27.90 7.32 -3.72
N ASP A 102 28.30 7.22 -4.98
CA ASP A 102 27.58 6.43 -5.96
C ASP A 102 27.78 4.93 -5.71
N LEU A 103 26.71 4.25 -5.28
CA LEU A 103 26.68 2.79 -5.15
C LEU A 103 26.74 2.13 -6.54
N THR A 104 27.92 1.67 -6.93
CA THR A 104 28.08 0.85 -8.13
C THR A 104 27.72 -0.60 -7.81
N PHE A 105 26.52 -1.02 -8.23
CA PHE A 105 26.07 -2.39 -8.02
C PHE A 105 26.71 -3.35 -9.06
N ASP A 106 27.83 -3.99 -8.68
CA ASP A 106 28.51 -5.05 -9.45
C ASP A 106 28.58 -6.35 -8.62
N GLY A 107 28.96 -7.45 -9.27
CA GLY A 107 29.19 -8.75 -8.62
C GLY A 107 27.90 -9.39 -8.11
N VAL A 108 27.93 -9.84 -6.85
CA VAL A 108 26.81 -10.56 -6.23
C VAL A 108 25.53 -9.70 -6.12
N PHE A 109 25.62 -8.37 -6.17
CA PHE A 109 24.46 -7.46 -6.25
C PHE A 109 23.78 -7.42 -7.64
N GLU A 110 24.35 -8.07 -8.66
CA GLU A 110 23.63 -8.37 -9.92
C GLU A 110 22.77 -9.64 -9.79
N MET A 111 23.04 -10.48 -8.77
CA MET A 111 22.43 -11.80 -8.59
C MET A 111 21.20 -11.79 -7.68
N ALA A 112 21.24 -11.00 -6.61
CA ALA A 112 20.18 -10.92 -5.61
C ALA A 112 20.01 -9.49 -5.06
N PRO A 113 18.80 -9.11 -4.59
CA PRO A 113 18.53 -7.76 -4.09
C PRO A 113 19.31 -7.40 -2.84
N HIS A 114 19.29 -8.29 -1.84
CA HIS A 114 20.08 -8.14 -0.61
C HIS A 114 20.91 -9.41 -0.43
N PRO A 115 22.06 -9.51 -1.11
CA PRO A 115 22.82 -10.75 -1.14
C PRO A 115 23.35 -11.15 0.23
N MET A 116 23.65 -10.18 1.11
CA MET A 116 24.06 -10.44 2.49
C MET A 116 22.96 -11.13 3.30
N TYR A 117 21.70 -10.80 3.03
CA TYR A 117 20.54 -11.25 3.81
C TYR A 117 19.80 -12.42 3.18
N SER A 118 20.08 -12.75 1.91
CA SER A 118 19.43 -13.84 1.18
C SER A 118 20.37 -15.02 0.98
N ILE A 119 21.07 -15.06 -0.16
CA ILE A 119 22.06 -16.08 -0.51
C ILE A 119 23.24 -16.13 0.48
N GLY A 120 23.52 -15.01 1.17
CA GLY A 120 24.51 -14.86 2.23
C GLY A 120 24.18 -15.60 3.53
N TYR A 121 23.09 -16.36 3.58
CA TYR A 121 22.77 -17.32 4.65
C TYR A 121 22.91 -18.79 4.22
N ALA A 122 23.31 -19.07 2.97
CA ALA A 122 23.52 -20.44 2.47
C ALA A 122 24.44 -21.29 3.37
N GLY A 123 25.42 -20.66 4.03
CA GLY A 123 26.37 -21.34 4.91
C GLY A 123 25.73 -21.89 6.19
N TYR A 124 24.70 -21.23 6.73
CA TYR A 124 23.94 -21.73 7.88
C TYR A 124 23.26 -23.06 7.54
N TYR A 125 22.62 -23.13 6.37
CA TYR A 125 22.03 -24.37 5.87
C TYR A 125 23.08 -25.44 5.57
N GLY A 126 24.26 -25.05 5.06
CA GLY A 126 25.40 -25.96 4.89
C GLY A 126 25.87 -26.59 6.20
N ILE A 127 25.99 -25.79 7.27
CA ILE A 127 26.35 -26.24 8.61
C ILE A 127 25.26 -27.15 9.18
N SER A 128 23.97 -26.81 9.03
CA SER A 128 22.86 -27.67 9.47
C SER A 128 22.87 -29.03 8.77
N MET A 129 23.21 -29.06 7.48
CA MET A 129 23.32 -30.28 6.69
C MET A 129 24.50 -31.14 7.16
N MET A 130 25.64 -30.53 7.48
CA MET A 130 26.80 -31.25 8.03
C MET A 130 26.55 -31.79 9.44
N ALA A 131 25.88 -31.00 10.29
CA ALA A 131 25.48 -31.41 11.64
C ALA A 131 24.39 -32.49 11.64
N ALA A 132 23.65 -32.65 10.53
CA ALA A 132 22.51 -33.55 10.40
C ALA A 132 21.44 -33.38 11.49
N SER A 133 21.31 -32.17 12.05
CA SER A 133 20.40 -31.87 13.15
C SER A 133 19.29 -30.91 12.72
N TYR A 134 18.05 -31.25 13.10
CA TYR A 134 16.89 -30.41 12.87
C TYR A 134 16.89 -29.17 13.77
N GLU A 135 17.43 -29.26 14.98
CA GLU A 135 17.62 -28.14 15.89
C GLU A 135 18.51 -27.06 15.25
N VAL A 136 19.63 -27.48 14.65
CA VAL A 136 20.54 -26.58 13.93
C VAL A 136 19.86 -25.98 12.69
N LEU A 137 19.06 -26.78 11.97
CA LEU A 137 18.28 -26.30 10.83
C LEU A 137 17.25 -25.23 11.26
N PHE A 138 16.50 -25.44 12.34
CA PHE A 138 15.49 -24.48 12.79
C PHE A 138 16.11 -23.19 13.30
N ILE A 139 17.23 -23.26 14.04
CA ILE A 139 17.97 -22.07 14.44
C ILE A 139 18.50 -21.31 13.21
N SER A 140 18.98 -22.03 12.18
CA SER A 140 19.40 -21.41 10.92
C SER A 140 18.26 -20.65 10.24
N ILE A 141 17.07 -21.25 10.18
CA ILE A 141 15.87 -20.63 9.60
C ILE A 141 15.49 -19.40 10.42
N LEU A 142 15.47 -19.52 11.76
CA LEU A 142 15.11 -18.42 12.64
C LEU A 142 16.09 -17.23 12.51
N ALA A 143 17.39 -17.50 12.45
CA ALA A 143 18.40 -16.48 12.24
C ALA A 143 18.20 -15.76 10.89
N HIS A 144 17.93 -16.52 9.82
CA HIS A 144 17.68 -15.96 8.50
C HIS A 144 16.38 -15.14 8.46
N LEU A 145 15.30 -15.60 9.12
CA LEU A 145 14.06 -14.85 9.25
C LEU A 145 14.24 -13.56 10.05
N ALA A 146 15.03 -13.58 11.12
CA ALA A 146 15.35 -12.39 11.90
C ALA A 146 16.08 -11.34 11.06
N GLN A 147 17.00 -11.77 10.18
CA GLN A 147 17.66 -10.86 9.24
C GLN A 147 16.68 -10.21 8.26
N PHE A 148 15.76 -10.98 7.68
CA PHE A 148 14.73 -10.43 6.80
C PHE A 148 13.77 -9.51 7.54
N ALA A 149 13.43 -9.82 8.79
CA ALA A 149 12.60 -8.94 9.61
C ALA A 149 13.31 -7.59 9.83
N PHE A 150 14.61 -7.60 10.13
CA PHE A 150 15.40 -6.37 10.22
C PHE A 150 15.42 -5.59 8.90
N LEU A 151 15.63 -6.26 7.77
CA LEU A 151 15.61 -5.63 6.44
C LEU A 151 14.27 -4.92 6.17
N VAL A 152 13.15 -5.60 6.42
CA VAL A 152 11.81 -5.09 6.07
C VAL A 152 11.33 -4.01 7.05
N ILE A 153 11.62 -4.17 8.34
CA ILE A 153 11.08 -3.29 9.40
C ILE A 153 11.97 -2.06 9.62
N VAL A 154 13.28 -2.19 9.42
CA VAL A 154 14.26 -1.14 9.80
C VAL A 154 14.96 -0.57 8.57
N GLU A 155 15.62 -1.42 7.77
CA GLU A 155 16.52 -0.95 6.71
C GLU A 155 15.78 -0.39 5.48
N ASN A 156 14.77 -1.10 4.96
CA ASN A 156 14.02 -0.65 3.79
C ASN A 156 13.30 0.70 4.02
N PRO A 157 12.56 0.91 5.13
CA PRO A 157 11.94 2.21 5.41
C PRO A 157 12.96 3.35 5.53
N HIS A 158 14.14 3.07 6.09
CA HIS A 158 15.23 4.05 6.18
C HIS A 158 15.80 4.41 4.80
N ILE A 159 16.03 3.41 3.95
CA ILE A 159 16.52 3.61 2.58
C ILE A 159 15.50 4.42 1.76
N GLU A 160 14.22 4.09 1.82
CA GLU A 160 13.17 4.79 1.09
C GLU A 160 13.06 6.26 1.51
N LYS A 161 13.12 6.53 2.82
CA LYS A 161 13.09 7.89 3.37
C LYS A 161 14.31 8.71 2.95
N THR A 162 15.49 8.11 2.94
CA THR A 162 16.76 8.83 2.76
C THR A 162 17.12 9.03 1.29
N TYR A 163 16.89 8.03 0.45
CA TYR A 163 17.41 8.01 -0.93
C TYR A 163 16.33 8.15 -2.02
N ASN A 164 15.03 8.03 -1.70
CA ASN A 164 13.95 8.15 -2.69
C ASN A 164 12.89 9.22 -2.30
N PRO A 165 13.28 10.51 -2.19
CA PRO A 165 12.33 11.58 -1.92
C PRO A 165 11.34 11.76 -3.10
N PRO A 166 10.07 12.14 -2.84
CA PRO A 166 9.06 12.28 -3.88
C PRO A 166 9.41 13.36 -4.90
N PRO A 167 9.09 13.16 -6.19
CA PRO A 167 9.33 14.18 -7.20
C PRO A 167 8.47 15.43 -6.95
N PRO A 168 9.02 16.64 -7.16
CA PRO A 168 8.27 17.88 -7.00
C PRO A 168 7.13 18.00 -8.03
N ARG A 169 6.03 18.64 -7.64
CA ARG A 169 4.82 18.84 -8.46
C ARG A 169 5.15 19.57 -9.76
N LYS A 170 4.68 19.05 -10.91
CA LYS A 170 4.76 19.77 -12.18
C LYS A 170 3.76 20.92 -12.19
N ARG A 171 4.23 22.14 -11.88
CA ARG A 171 3.44 23.36 -12.04
C ARG A 171 3.32 23.67 -13.54
N THR A 172 2.12 23.68 -14.08
CA THR A 172 1.85 24.18 -15.43
C THR A 172 2.04 25.69 -15.43
N VAL A 173 3.17 26.15 -15.98
CA VAL A 173 3.46 27.58 -16.13
C VAL A 173 2.57 28.15 -17.24
N SER A 174 1.45 28.76 -16.86
CA SER A 174 0.66 29.59 -17.76
C SER A 174 1.16 31.03 -17.72
N GLY A 175 1.94 31.39 -18.74
CA GLY A 175 2.02 32.73 -19.34
C GLY A 175 2.24 33.96 -18.46
N GLY A 176 3.50 34.44 -18.48
CA GLY A 176 3.78 35.89 -18.45
C GLY A 176 4.57 36.41 -17.26
N GLN A 177 5.89 36.22 -17.25
CA GLN A 177 6.88 37.27 -16.98
C GLN A 177 8.28 36.71 -17.21
N SER A 178 8.98 37.33 -18.15
CA SER A 178 10.39 37.12 -18.42
C SER A 178 11.21 37.77 -17.31
N ASP A 179 11.78 36.99 -16.41
CA ASP A 179 12.94 37.41 -15.63
C ASP A 179 14.01 36.32 -15.65
N ALA A 180 15.22 36.77 -15.91
CA ALA A 180 16.38 35.96 -16.25
C ALA A 180 16.83 35.08 -15.09
N ILE A 181 16.91 33.76 -15.33
CA ILE A 181 17.61 32.82 -14.44
C ILE A 181 19.11 32.87 -14.82
N PRO A 182 20.03 33.09 -13.85
CA PRO A 182 21.47 33.06 -14.11
C PRO A 182 21.91 31.68 -14.61
N ALA A 183 22.71 31.70 -15.67
CA ALA A 183 23.30 30.52 -16.27
C ALA A 183 24.47 30.00 -15.41
N ASP A 184 24.17 29.24 -14.36
CA ASP A 184 25.16 28.38 -13.68
C ASP A 184 24.45 27.24 -12.92
N MET A 185 23.79 26.36 -13.68
CA MET A 185 23.43 25.00 -13.19
C MET A 185 23.23 24.04 -14.36
N LYS A 186 24.11 24.12 -15.38
CA LYS A 186 23.99 23.36 -16.64
C LYS A 186 25.02 22.24 -16.81
N SER A 187 25.58 21.72 -15.73
CA SER A 187 26.54 20.63 -15.81
C SER A 187 26.37 19.67 -14.63
N LEU A 188 25.28 18.89 -14.62
CA LEU A 188 25.22 17.52 -14.08
C LEU A 188 23.83 16.85 -14.25
N GLU A 189 23.06 17.21 -15.29
CA GLU A 189 21.87 16.42 -15.67
C GLU A 189 21.85 16.25 -17.19
N GLY A 190 22.41 15.12 -17.63
CA GLY A 190 22.43 14.73 -19.03
C GLY A 190 21.92 13.31 -19.19
N ALA A 191 20.60 13.15 -19.28
CA ALA A 191 19.95 12.19 -20.20
C ALA A 191 18.41 12.36 -20.23
N PHE A 192 17.99 13.51 -20.76
CA PHE A 192 16.86 13.75 -21.66
C PHE A 192 15.41 13.35 -21.28
N ASP A 193 14.68 14.46 -21.11
CA ASP A 193 13.26 14.69 -21.00
C ASP A 193 12.36 14.22 -22.17
N GLN A 194 11.10 14.05 -21.77
CA GLN A 194 9.85 14.31 -22.47
C GLN A 194 9.88 14.60 -23.98
N GLN A 195 9.28 13.68 -24.72
CA GLN A 195 8.29 13.99 -25.77
C GLN A 195 7.26 12.84 -25.81
N THR A 196 6.37 12.79 -24.81
CA THR A 196 5.10 12.07 -24.97
C THR A 196 4.19 12.94 -25.83
N LEU A 197 4.27 12.72 -27.13
CA LEU A 197 3.22 13.07 -28.07
C LEU A 197 1.92 12.40 -27.59
N THR A 198 0.92 13.23 -27.31
CA THR A 198 -0.48 12.86 -27.15
C THR A 198 -0.94 11.89 -28.23
N PRO A 199 -1.64 10.81 -27.85
CA PRO A 199 -2.81 10.36 -28.59
C PRO A 199 -4.04 10.92 -27.88
N ALA A 200 -4.84 11.68 -28.61
CA ALA A 200 -6.20 12.03 -28.21
C ALA A 200 -7.01 10.75 -27.98
N GLN A 201 -7.10 10.30 -26.73
CA GLN A 201 -8.16 9.42 -26.26
C GLN A 201 -9.02 10.25 -25.32
N LYS A 202 -10.33 10.26 -25.57
CA LYS A 202 -11.33 10.90 -24.71
C LYS A 202 -10.99 10.61 -23.24
N ASP A 203 -10.83 11.67 -22.46
CA ASP A 203 -10.51 11.67 -21.04
C ASP A 203 -11.64 11.00 -20.22
N GLU A 204 -11.75 9.68 -20.30
CA GLU A 204 -12.48 8.90 -19.30
C GLU A 204 -11.55 8.68 -18.09
N PRO A 205 -12.02 8.92 -16.86
CA PRO A 205 -11.20 8.75 -15.69
C PRO A 205 -10.88 7.27 -15.48
N ALA A 206 -9.67 6.99 -15.01
CA ALA A 206 -9.14 5.64 -14.91
C ALA A 206 -10.03 4.75 -14.02
N PRO A 207 -10.20 3.45 -14.35
CA PRO A 207 -10.90 2.52 -13.47
C PRO A 207 -10.14 2.36 -12.15
N VAL A 208 -10.79 2.74 -11.05
CA VAL A 208 -10.17 2.92 -9.72
C VAL A 208 -10.12 1.62 -8.90
N HIS A 209 -11.01 0.67 -9.20
CA HIS A 209 -11.21 -0.52 -8.36
C HIS A 209 -10.43 -1.74 -8.88
N ASN A 210 -9.32 -2.03 -8.22
CA ASN A 210 -8.47 -3.18 -8.52
C ASN A 210 -9.16 -4.53 -8.24
N LEU A 211 -8.71 -5.62 -8.87
CA LEU A 211 -9.20 -6.99 -8.66
C LEU A 211 -8.45 -7.77 -7.58
N VAL A 212 -7.19 -7.46 -7.36
CA VAL A 212 -6.32 -8.26 -6.50
C VAL A 212 -6.25 -7.67 -5.09
N GLY A 213 -6.35 -8.53 -4.08
CA GLY A 213 -6.17 -8.18 -2.66
C GLY A 213 -7.48 -8.10 -1.87
N LEU A 214 -7.43 -8.48 -0.59
CA LEU A 214 -8.60 -8.51 0.30
C LEU A 214 -9.21 -7.12 0.56
N SER A 215 -8.39 -6.06 0.51
CA SER A 215 -8.86 -4.67 0.66
C SER A 215 -9.64 -4.15 -0.55
N ASN A 216 -9.51 -4.79 -1.71
CA ASN A 216 -10.14 -4.42 -2.97
C ASN A 216 -11.30 -5.36 -3.34
N LEU A 217 -11.82 -6.10 -2.35
CA LEU A 217 -12.88 -7.07 -2.57
C LEU A 217 -14.24 -6.36 -2.53
N ASP A 218 -14.96 -6.38 -3.66
CA ASP A 218 -16.30 -5.85 -3.76
C ASP A 218 -17.29 -6.97 -4.10
N LEU A 219 -18.13 -7.36 -3.13
CA LEU A 219 -19.12 -8.42 -3.31
C LEU A 219 -20.18 -8.11 -4.38
N PHE A 220 -20.34 -6.84 -4.77
CA PHE A 220 -21.23 -6.46 -5.86
C PHE A 220 -20.62 -6.74 -7.24
N ARG A 221 -19.30 -6.91 -7.33
CA ARG A 221 -18.62 -7.27 -8.57
C ARG A 221 -18.65 -8.78 -8.78
N VAL A 222 -19.20 -9.19 -9.92
CA VAL A 222 -19.35 -10.62 -10.29
C VAL A 222 -18.03 -11.40 -10.19
N PRO A 223 -16.88 -10.92 -10.72
CA PRO A 223 -15.59 -11.55 -10.51
C PRO A 223 -15.21 -11.84 -9.05
N ASP A 224 -15.41 -10.89 -8.13
CA ASP A 224 -14.99 -11.03 -6.73
C ASP A 224 -15.89 -12.00 -5.98
N PHE A 225 -17.20 -11.91 -6.24
CA PHE A 225 -18.16 -12.87 -5.73
C PHE A 225 -17.84 -14.30 -6.21
N ALA A 226 -17.50 -14.47 -7.49
CA ALA A 226 -17.13 -15.76 -8.05
C ALA A 226 -15.84 -16.33 -7.42
N VAL A 227 -14.85 -15.49 -7.16
CA VAL A 227 -13.58 -15.85 -6.51
C VAL A 227 -13.75 -16.28 -5.06
N ILE A 228 -14.84 -15.90 -4.38
CA ILE A 228 -15.19 -16.47 -3.07
C ILE A 228 -16.03 -17.74 -3.24
N LEU A 229 -17.10 -17.65 -4.03
CA LEU A 229 -18.11 -18.70 -4.11
C LEU A 229 -17.55 -20.01 -4.70
N MET A 230 -16.75 -19.92 -5.79
CA MET A 230 -16.25 -21.12 -6.45
C MET A 230 -15.21 -21.87 -5.59
N PRO A 231 -14.20 -21.21 -4.98
CA PRO A 231 -13.31 -21.89 -4.05
C PRO A 231 -14.00 -22.44 -2.82
N PHE A 232 -14.98 -21.71 -2.27
CA PHE A 232 -15.79 -22.21 -1.17
C PHE A 232 -16.52 -23.51 -1.56
N TYR A 233 -17.13 -23.55 -2.74
CA TYR A 233 -17.77 -24.76 -3.27
C TYR A 233 -16.77 -25.93 -3.40
N VAL A 234 -15.59 -25.69 -3.97
CA VAL A 234 -14.54 -26.72 -4.10
C VAL A 234 -14.06 -27.18 -2.72
N ALA A 235 -13.90 -26.28 -1.76
CA ALA A 235 -13.49 -26.62 -0.39
C ALA A 235 -14.54 -27.52 0.30
N VAL A 236 -15.83 -27.17 0.21
CA VAL A 236 -16.92 -28.01 0.75
C VAL A 236 -16.91 -29.38 0.09
N LEU A 237 -16.80 -29.46 -1.25
CA LEU A 237 -16.71 -30.73 -1.96
C LEU A 237 -15.50 -31.56 -1.52
N THR A 238 -14.37 -30.90 -1.28
CA THR A 238 -13.13 -31.54 -0.80
C THR A 238 -13.31 -32.11 0.60
N LEU A 239 -14.03 -31.43 1.50
CA LEU A 239 -14.23 -31.91 2.87
C LEU A 239 -15.29 -33.03 2.95
N VAL A 240 -16.36 -32.96 2.17
CA VAL A 240 -17.49 -33.90 2.24
C VAL A 240 -17.20 -35.23 1.54
N THR A 241 -16.42 -35.22 0.46
CA THR A 241 -16.16 -36.45 -0.32
C THR A 241 -15.17 -37.38 0.40
N PRO A 242 -15.32 -38.71 0.31
CA PRO A 242 -14.36 -39.64 0.91
C PRO A 242 -13.06 -39.72 0.09
N SER A 243 -11.93 -40.01 0.73
CA SER A 243 -10.60 -40.16 0.07
C SER A 243 -10.42 -41.51 -0.65
N THR A 244 -11.44 -41.98 -1.37
CA THR A 244 -11.35 -43.19 -2.21
C THR A 244 -10.58 -42.89 -3.50
N ALA A 245 -9.99 -43.92 -4.13
CA ALA A 245 -9.21 -43.78 -5.37
C ALA A 245 -9.96 -43.05 -6.51
N VAL A 246 -11.28 -43.24 -6.62
CA VAL A 246 -12.11 -42.58 -7.64
C VAL A 246 -12.18 -41.07 -7.41
N TRP A 247 -12.49 -40.64 -6.18
CA TRP A 247 -12.52 -39.23 -5.82
C TRP A 247 -11.13 -38.61 -5.91
N GLN A 248 -10.11 -39.32 -5.45
CA GLN A 248 -8.71 -38.91 -5.59
C GLN A 248 -8.34 -38.63 -7.07
N ALA A 249 -8.68 -39.55 -7.99
CA ALA A 249 -8.47 -39.34 -9.41
C ALA A 249 -9.30 -38.17 -9.97
N ALA A 250 -10.54 -38.01 -9.53
CA ALA A 250 -11.40 -36.90 -9.97
C ALA A 250 -10.83 -35.52 -9.58
N PHE A 251 -10.31 -35.37 -8.36
CA PHE A 251 -9.69 -34.12 -7.92
C PHE A 251 -8.37 -33.83 -8.65
N VAL A 252 -7.55 -34.86 -8.91
CA VAL A 252 -6.33 -34.71 -9.73
C VAL A 252 -6.68 -34.30 -11.16
N PHE A 253 -7.70 -34.91 -11.76
CA PHE A 253 -8.17 -34.55 -13.10
C PHE A 253 -8.75 -33.13 -13.13
N HIS A 254 -9.53 -32.75 -12.12
CA HIS A 254 -10.07 -31.39 -11.99
C HIS A 254 -8.94 -30.33 -11.89
N ALA A 255 -7.91 -30.59 -11.09
CA ALA A 255 -6.72 -29.75 -11.02
C ALA A 255 -5.97 -29.67 -12.36
N LEU A 256 -5.85 -30.80 -13.07
CA LEU A 256 -5.23 -30.85 -14.40
C LEU A 256 -6.00 -30.00 -15.41
N ALA A 257 -7.33 -30.13 -15.44
CA ALA A 257 -8.19 -29.37 -16.34
C ALA A 257 -8.04 -27.86 -16.14
N TRP A 258 -8.02 -27.39 -14.89
CA TRP A 258 -7.80 -25.97 -14.60
C TRP A 258 -6.38 -25.49 -14.92
N ARG A 259 -5.36 -26.34 -14.75
CA ARG A 259 -3.98 -26.01 -15.16
C ARG A 259 -3.87 -25.84 -16.68
N VAL A 260 -4.46 -26.76 -17.45
CA VAL A 260 -4.52 -26.67 -18.91
C VAL A 260 -5.30 -25.41 -19.32
N TRP A 261 -6.47 -25.17 -18.74
CA TRP A 261 -7.26 -23.97 -19.03
C TRP A 261 -6.50 -22.68 -18.75
N TYR A 262 -5.86 -22.58 -17.58
CA TYR A 262 -5.16 -21.38 -17.16
C TYR A 262 -3.94 -21.07 -18.05
N HIS A 263 -3.06 -22.05 -18.29
CA HIS A 263 -1.84 -21.80 -19.05
C HIS A 263 -2.03 -21.87 -20.57
N LEU A 264 -2.75 -22.88 -21.08
CA LEU A 264 -2.96 -23.06 -22.51
C LEU A 264 -4.21 -22.33 -22.99
N GLY A 265 -5.34 -22.48 -22.30
CA GLY A 265 -6.62 -21.87 -22.70
C GLY A 265 -6.55 -20.35 -22.76
N LEU A 266 -6.17 -19.69 -21.66
CA LEU A 266 -5.97 -18.24 -21.64
C LEU A 266 -4.80 -17.82 -22.54
N GLY A 267 -3.74 -18.62 -22.59
CA GLY A 267 -2.58 -18.37 -23.46
C GLY A 267 -2.94 -18.28 -24.94
N LEU A 268 -3.78 -19.18 -25.45
CA LEU A 268 -4.26 -19.15 -26.83
C LEU A 268 -5.16 -17.93 -27.10
N ILE A 269 -5.98 -17.53 -26.12
CA ILE A 269 -6.79 -16.30 -26.24
C ILE A 269 -5.86 -15.08 -26.35
N LEU A 270 -4.80 -15.02 -25.54
CA LEU A 270 -3.80 -13.95 -25.59
C LEU A 270 -3.02 -13.94 -26.91
N ASP A 271 -2.61 -15.09 -27.42
CA ASP A 271 -1.93 -15.18 -28.73
C ASP A 271 -2.83 -14.65 -29.86
N GLN A 272 -4.09 -15.08 -29.87
CA GLN A 272 -5.06 -14.62 -30.86
C GLN A 272 -5.43 -13.14 -30.67
N GLN A 273 -5.41 -12.65 -29.44
CA GLN A 273 -5.53 -11.23 -29.13
C GLN A 273 -4.30 -10.45 -29.63
N SER A 274 -3.09 -10.97 -29.49
CA SER A 274 -1.87 -10.32 -29.99
C SER A 274 -1.82 -10.24 -31.52
N LYS A 275 -2.21 -11.31 -32.22
CA LYS A 275 -2.16 -11.41 -33.69
C LYS A 275 -3.32 -10.67 -34.35
N ASN A 276 -4.53 -10.95 -33.88
CA ASN A 276 -5.77 -10.58 -34.56
C ASN A 276 -6.69 -9.65 -33.74
N LYS A 277 -6.31 -9.29 -32.51
CA LYS A 277 -7.13 -8.51 -31.56
C LYS A 277 -8.54 -9.10 -31.41
N MET A 278 -8.65 -10.43 -31.44
CA MET A 278 -9.93 -11.15 -31.53
C MET A 278 -10.86 -10.83 -30.36
N TRP A 279 -10.32 -10.80 -29.13
CA TRP A 279 -11.11 -10.51 -27.94
C TRP A 279 -11.68 -9.10 -28.00
N THR A 280 -10.83 -8.09 -28.24
CA THR A 280 -11.30 -6.70 -28.34
C THR A 280 -12.28 -6.51 -29.51
N ARG A 281 -12.01 -7.14 -30.67
CA ARG A 281 -12.92 -7.09 -31.83
C ARG A 281 -14.27 -7.73 -31.55
N HIS A 282 -14.32 -8.79 -30.75
CA HIS A 282 -15.57 -9.44 -30.36
C HIS A 282 -16.49 -8.47 -29.64
N PHE A 283 -15.98 -7.76 -28.63
CA PHE A 283 -16.75 -6.77 -27.87
C PHE A 283 -17.11 -5.53 -28.72
N LEU A 284 -16.18 -5.03 -29.52
CA LEU A 284 -16.44 -3.92 -30.45
C LEU A 284 -17.54 -4.25 -31.46
N LYS A 285 -17.65 -5.50 -31.90
CA LYS A 285 -18.71 -5.94 -32.83
C LYS A 285 -20.11 -5.74 -32.25
N PHE A 286 -20.27 -5.83 -30.94
CA PHE A 286 -21.54 -5.63 -30.24
C PHE A 286 -21.75 -4.18 -29.75
N GLY A 287 -20.85 -3.26 -30.14
CA GLY A 287 -20.93 -1.85 -29.75
C GLY A 287 -20.35 -1.54 -28.36
N GLU A 288 -19.67 -2.50 -27.74
CA GLU A 288 -19.01 -2.30 -26.44
C GLU A 288 -17.60 -1.70 -26.60
N SER A 289 -17.07 -1.08 -25.54
CA SER A 289 -15.78 -0.40 -25.60
C SER A 289 -14.59 -1.36 -25.42
N ALA A 290 -13.39 -0.94 -25.84
CA ALA A 290 -12.16 -1.69 -25.56
C ALA A 290 -11.87 -1.80 -24.05
N GLY A 291 -12.33 -0.83 -23.25
CA GLY A 291 -12.28 -0.87 -21.79
C GLY A 291 -13.15 -1.98 -21.20
N GLU A 292 -14.33 -2.22 -21.77
CA GLU A 292 -15.19 -3.34 -21.35
C GLU A 292 -14.54 -4.69 -21.66
N ALA A 293 -13.99 -4.83 -22.86
CA ALA A 293 -13.27 -6.03 -23.26
C ALA A 293 -12.11 -6.34 -22.29
N TRP A 294 -11.37 -5.32 -21.88
CA TRP A 294 -10.31 -5.43 -20.87
C TRP A 294 -10.86 -5.82 -19.49
N ARG A 295 -11.95 -5.20 -19.03
CA ARG A 295 -12.57 -5.52 -17.74
C ARG A 295 -13.02 -6.98 -17.66
N GLN A 296 -13.64 -7.49 -18.72
CA GLN A 296 -14.05 -8.90 -18.82
C GLN A 296 -12.85 -9.85 -18.86
N TRP A 297 -11.78 -9.47 -19.55
CA TRP A 297 -10.53 -10.23 -19.54
C TRP A 297 -9.93 -10.33 -18.13
N LYS A 298 -9.81 -9.21 -17.41
CA LYS A 298 -9.29 -9.22 -16.04
C LYS A 298 -10.11 -10.14 -15.14
N GLY A 299 -11.44 -10.08 -15.23
CA GLY A 299 -12.34 -10.97 -14.50
C GLY A 299 -12.11 -12.45 -14.81
N LEU A 300 -12.06 -12.81 -16.11
CA LEU A 300 -11.82 -14.19 -16.56
C LEU A 300 -10.45 -14.72 -16.09
N HIS A 301 -9.40 -13.91 -16.25
CA HIS A 301 -8.05 -14.27 -15.84
C HIS A 301 -7.97 -14.47 -14.32
N HIS A 302 -8.55 -13.54 -13.55
CA HIS A 302 -8.55 -13.60 -12.09
C HIS A 302 -9.25 -14.86 -11.55
N ILE A 303 -10.49 -15.13 -12.01
CA ILE A 303 -11.24 -16.33 -11.62
C ILE A 303 -10.46 -17.60 -11.98
N SER A 304 -9.91 -17.66 -13.20
CA SER A 304 -9.17 -18.84 -13.69
C SER A 304 -7.91 -19.11 -12.86
N MET A 305 -7.16 -18.06 -12.49
CA MET A 305 -5.98 -18.16 -11.64
C MET A 305 -6.33 -18.69 -10.24
N ILE A 306 -7.38 -18.16 -9.63
CA ILE A 306 -7.85 -18.60 -8.30
C ILE A 306 -8.33 -20.05 -8.36
N MET A 307 -9.10 -20.42 -9.38
CA MET A 307 -9.60 -21.79 -9.54
C MET A 307 -8.47 -22.78 -9.83
N CYS A 308 -7.47 -22.39 -10.60
CA CYS A 308 -6.26 -23.18 -10.84
C CYS A 308 -5.54 -23.53 -9.53
N ASN A 309 -5.30 -22.53 -8.67
CA ASN A 309 -4.67 -22.75 -7.36
C ASN A 309 -5.58 -23.53 -6.41
N THR A 310 -6.88 -23.20 -6.34
CA THR A 310 -7.85 -23.88 -5.48
C THR A 310 -7.97 -25.36 -5.84
N ALA A 311 -8.12 -25.69 -7.13
CA ALA A 311 -8.23 -27.06 -7.59
C ALA A 311 -6.97 -27.87 -7.26
N PHE A 312 -5.79 -27.24 -7.41
CA PHE A 312 -4.52 -27.86 -7.04
C PHE A 312 -4.40 -28.11 -5.53
N VAL A 313 -4.78 -27.15 -4.69
CA VAL A 313 -4.79 -27.32 -3.22
C VAL A 313 -5.77 -28.42 -2.82
N ALA A 314 -6.96 -28.47 -3.42
CA ALA A 314 -7.94 -29.53 -3.18
C ALA A 314 -7.40 -30.92 -3.56
N ALA A 315 -6.71 -31.03 -4.70
CA ALA A 315 -6.03 -32.27 -5.09
C ALA A 315 -4.92 -32.65 -4.10
N CYS A 316 -4.10 -31.69 -3.66
CA CYS A 316 -3.08 -31.92 -2.65
C CYS A 316 -3.69 -32.42 -1.33
N TRP A 317 -4.77 -31.81 -0.86
CA TRP A 317 -5.49 -32.24 0.34
C TRP A 317 -5.97 -33.69 0.23
N LYS A 318 -6.51 -34.08 -0.93
CA LYS A 318 -6.98 -35.47 -1.18
C LYS A 318 -5.86 -36.49 -1.32
N MET A 319 -4.69 -36.06 -1.79
CA MET A 319 -3.51 -36.91 -1.95
C MET A 319 -2.66 -36.96 -0.68
N TYR A 320 -2.85 -36.03 0.26
CA TYR A 320 -2.05 -35.94 1.47
C TYR A 320 -2.47 -37.00 2.48
N SER A 321 -1.46 -37.66 3.06
CA SER A 321 -1.63 -38.55 4.21
C SER A 321 -0.82 -37.96 5.37
N PRO A 322 -1.46 -37.59 6.49
CA PRO A 322 -0.75 -37.01 7.63
C PRO A 322 0.22 -38.06 8.20
N PRO A 323 1.47 -37.68 8.49
CA PRO A 323 2.43 -38.60 9.10
C PRO A 323 2.05 -38.93 10.54
N GLU A 324 2.18 -40.20 10.94
CA GLU A 324 1.98 -40.63 12.34
C GLU A 324 3.13 -40.14 13.23
N ASP A 325 4.35 -40.09 12.69
CA ASP A 325 5.55 -39.56 13.36
C ASP A 325 6.21 -38.49 12.49
N TRP A 326 6.38 -37.30 13.07
CA TRP A 326 7.02 -36.15 12.44
C TRP A 326 8.54 -36.23 12.46
N ALA A 327 9.11 -36.92 13.44
CA ALA A 327 10.56 -37.09 13.60
C ALA A 327 11.13 -38.20 12.70
N TYR A 328 10.25 -39.01 12.08
CA TYR A 328 10.66 -40.13 11.26
C TYR A 328 11.25 -39.70 9.91
N GLY A 329 12.53 -40.04 9.69
CA GLY A 329 13.22 -39.90 8.41
C GLY A 329 13.22 -38.46 7.87
N LEU A 330 12.82 -38.29 6.60
CA LEU A 330 12.80 -37.01 5.90
C LEU A 330 11.45 -36.28 6.01
N VAL A 331 10.54 -36.76 6.87
CA VAL A 331 9.18 -36.20 6.97
C VAL A 331 9.22 -34.73 7.40
N LEU A 332 10.01 -34.37 8.40
CA LEU A 332 10.11 -32.98 8.81
C LEU A 332 10.76 -32.12 7.72
N LEU A 333 11.86 -32.61 7.12
CA LEU A 333 12.59 -31.91 6.07
C LEU A 333 11.71 -31.60 4.84
N LYS A 334 10.92 -32.56 4.35
CA LYS A 334 10.05 -32.35 3.18
C LYS A 334 8.96 -31.29 3.44
N HIS A 335 8.43 -31.22 4.66
CA HIS A 335 7.42 -30.21 5.03
C HIS A 335 8.05 -28.83 5.18
N VAL A 336 9.23 -28.74 5.82
CA VAL A 336 9.97 -27.47 5.96
C VAL A 336 10.37 -26.93 4.59
N LEU A 337 11.01 -27.74 3.73
CA LEU A 337 11.36 -27.33 2.38
C LEU A 337 10.13 -27.00 1.53
N GLY A 338 9.07 -27.80 1.65
CA GLY A 338 7.83 -27.56 0.92
C GLY A 338 7.15 -26.25 1.31
N ALA A 339 7.08 -25.95 2.62
CA ALA A 339 6.54 -24.69 3.12
C ALA A 339 7.40 -23.50 2.68
N SER A 340 8.73 -23.63 2.72
CA SER A 340 9.65 -22.60 2.23
C SER A 340 9.46 -22.29 0.74
N LEU A 341 9.21 -23.31 -0.10
CA LEU A 341 8.92 -23.12 -1.52
C LEU A 341 7.56 -22.46 -1.77
N VAL A 342 6.55 -22.76 -0.94
CA VAL A 342 5.26 -22.06 -0.98
C VAL A 342 5.44 -20.59 -0.61
N ALA A 343 6.18 -20.30 0.45
CA ALA A 343 6.50 -18.94 0.86
C ALA A 343 7.27 -18.18 -0.22
N LEU A 344 8.23 -18.83 -0.89
CA LEU A 344 8.99 -18.25 -2.00
C LEU A 344 8.10 -17.85 -3.18
N GLN A 345 7.13 -18.69 -3.56
CA GLN A 345 6.19 -18.34 -4.63
C GLN A 345 5.27 -17.17 -4.22
N LEU A 346 4.78 -17.14 -2.98
CA LEU A 346 3.95 -16.03 -2.50
C LEU A 346 4.74 -14.71 -2.50
N TRP A 347 5.98 -14.73 -2.01
CA TRP A 347 6.86 -13.57 -2.06
C TRP A 347 7.14 -13.11 -3.50
N THR A 348 7.35 -14.06 -4.42
CA THR A 348 7.52 -13.77 -5.85
C THR A 348 6.26 -13.11 -6.42
N ALA A 349 5.08 -13.64 -6.12
CA ALA A 349 3.81 -13.09 -6.59
C ALA A 349 3.56 -11.67 -6.10
N PHE A 350 3.80 -11.40 -4.80
CA PHE A 350 3.69 -10.03 -4.26
C PHE A 350 4.71 -9.09 -4.92
N SER A 351 5.97 -9.52 -5.06
CA SER A 351 7.01 -8.71 -5.69
C SER A 351 6.72 -8.39 -7.16
N VAL A 352 6.13 -9.33 -7.91
CA VAL A 352 5.71 -9.12 -9.29
C VAL A 352 4.53 -8.15 -9.36
N TYR A 353 3.54 -8.31 -8.49
CA TYR A 353 2.37 -7.42 -8.43
C TYR A 353 2.77 -5.98 -8.06
N ASP A 354 3.68 -5.79 -7.10
CA ASP A 354 4.16 -4.47 -6.70
C ASP A 354 4.98 -3.78 -7.82
N SER A 355 5.73 -4.55 -8.62
CA SER A 355 6.51 -4.02 -9.75
C SER A 355 5.66 -3.69 -10.97
N LEU A 356 4.73 -4.57 -11.35
CA LEU A 356 3.94 -4.46 -12.58
C LEU A 356 2.62 -3.69 -12.39
N GLY A 357 2.11 -3.64 -11.17
CA GLY A 357 0.76 -3.21 -10.87
C GLY A 357 -0.32 -4.11 -11.50
N GLU A 358 -1.57 -3.69 -11.38
CA GLU A 358 -2.72 -4.45 -11.91
C GLU A 358 -2.64 -4.60 -13.45
N PHE A 359 -2.14 -3.58 -14.14
CA PHE A 359 -2.05 -3.58 -15.60
C PHE A 359 -1.16 -4.70 -16.13
N GLY A 360 0.08 -4.81 -15.65
CA GLY A 360 0.98 -5.89 -16.08
C GLY A 360 0.58 -7.26 -15.54
N TRP A 361 0.03 -7.33 -14.31
CA TRP A 361 -0.43 -8.59 -13.71
C TRP A 361 -1.49 -9.33 -14.55
N PHE A 362 -2.37 -8.60 -15.24
CA PHE A 362 -3.39 -9.16 -16.13
C PHE A 362 -3.02 -9.14 -17.62
N CYS A 363 -1.75 -8.90 -17.94
CA CYS A 363 -1.23 -8.84 -19.32
C CYS A 363 -1.85 -7.68 -20.15
N GLY A 364 -1.91 -6.47 -19.58
CA GLY A 364 -2.51 -5.28 -20.20
C GLY A 364 -1.90 -4.88 -21.54
N ASP A 365 -0.61 -5.16 -21.74
CA ASP A 365 0.12 -4.88 -22.99
C ASP A 365 -0.49 -5.59 -24.22
N PHE A 366 -1.21 -6.70 -24.01
CA PHE A 366 -1.91 -7.39 -25.09
C PHE A 366 -3.11 -6.59 -25.63
N PHE A 367 -3.68 -5.71 -24.81
CA PHE A 367 -4.88 -4.95 -25.11
C PHE A 367 -4.56 -3.51 -25.53
N PHE A 368 -3.62 -2.87 -24.86
CA PHE A 368 -3.29 -1.46 -25.07
C PHE A 368 -1.83 -1.27 -25.47
N ASP A 369 -1.60 -0.51 -26.53
CA ASP A 369 -0.26 -0.16 -27.00
C ASP A 369 0.26 1.05 -26.19
N GLN A 370 0.45 0.88 -24.89
CA GLN A 370 1.12 1.89 -24.08
C GLN A 370 2.63 1.72 -24.28
N GLN A 371 3.30 2.73 -24.84
CA GLN A 371 4.78 2.79 -24.88
C GLN A 371 5.35 3.08 -23.47
N ALA A 372 4.89 2.34 -22.47
CA ALA A 372 5.44 2.41 -21.12
C ALA A 372 6.89 1.89 -21.18
N LYS A 373 7.83 2.67 -20.66
CA LYS A 373 9.23 2.22 -20.53
C LYS A 373 9.24 1.03 -19.58
N LEU A 374 9.77 -0.11 -20.03
CA LEU A 374 10.00 -1.28 -19.17
C LEU A 374 10.84 -0.87 -17.97
N THR A 375 10.29 -0.98 -16.76
CA THR A 375 11.01 -0.64 -15.53
C THR A 375 11.62 -1.90 -14.92
N TYR A 376 12.95 -2.00 -14.95
CA TYR A 376 13.68 -3.11 -14.34
C TYR A 376 13.92 -2.84 -12.84
N LYS A 377 12.83 -2.70 -12.07
CA LYS A 377 12.85 -2.48 -10.62
C LYS A 377 12.51 -3.77 -9.86
N SER A 378 12.95 -3.86 -8.60
CA SER A 378 12.73 -5.03 -7.73
C SER A 378 13.13 -6.36 -8.41
N ILE A 379 12.25 -7.36 -8.43
CA ILE A 379 12.54 -8.71 -8.94
C ILE A 379 12.98 -8.74 -10.41
N TYR A 380 12.47 -7.82 -11.23
CA TYR A 380 12.80 -7.71 -12.67
C TYR A 380 14.22 -7.17 -12.94
N ARG A 381 14.90 -6.65 -11.91
CA ARG A 381 16.33 -6.33 -12.00
C ARG A 381 17.18 -7.59 -12.17
N PHE A 382 16.79 -8.68 -11.51
CA PHE A 382 17.57 -9.92 -11.41
C PHE A 382 17.13 -10.97 -12.42
N LEU A 383 15.83 -11.05 -12.69
CA LEU A 383 15.19 -12.07 -13.53
C LEU A 383 14.37 -11.40 -14.61
N ASN A 384 14.49 -11.88 -15.85
CA ASN A 384 13.60 -11.41 -16.93
C ASN A 384 12.18 -11.97 -16.76
N ASN A 385 12.05 -13.24 -16.35
CA ASN A 385 10.78 -13.94 -16.18
C ASN A 385 10.79 -14.66 -14.82
N PRO A 386 10.42 -13.99 -13.71
CA PRO A 386 10.41 -14.60 -12.38
C PRO A 386 9.47 -15.82 -12.29
N ASP A 387 8.38 -15.80 -13.05
CA ASP A 387 7.38 -16.87 -13.06
C ASP A 387 7.89 -18.19 -13.63
N ARG A 388 8.98 -18.17 -14.42
CA ARG A 388 9.54 -19.38 -15.04
C ARG A 388 9.98 -20.41 -14.01
N PHE A 389 10.49 -19.98 -12.85
CA PHE A 389 11.01 -20.89 -11.82
C PHE A 389 10.49 -20.58 -10.43
N PHE A 390 10.46 -19.31 -10.02
CA PHE A 390 10.01 -18.95 -8.68
C PHE A 390 8.48 -18.87 -8.59
N GLY A 391 7.80 -18.49 -9.68
CA GLY A 391 6.33 -18.50 -9.76
C GLY A 391 5.70 -19.90 -9.74
N THR A 392 6.47 -20.98 -9.90
CA THR A 392 5.99 -22.37 -9.78
C THR A 392 6.51 -23.09 -8.53
N ALA A 393 7.25 -22.40 -7.67
CA ALA A 393 7.91 -23.01 -6.51
C ALA A 393 6.93 -23.69 -5.54
N ALA A 394 5.76 -23.09 -5.27
CA ALA A 394 4.73 -23.68 -4.39
C ALA A 394 4.20 -25.01 -4.92
N VAL A 395 4.16 -25.21 -6.24
CA VAL A 395 3.68 -26.46 -6.85
C VAL A 395 4.65 -27.60 -6.54
N TRP A 396 5.96 -27.33 -6.63
CA TRP A 396 7.00 -28.26 -6.19
C TRP A 396 7.01 -28.43 -4.67
N GLY A 397 6.77 -27.36 -3.90
CA GLY A 397 6.66 -27.44 -2.46
C GLY A 397 5.51 -28.32 -1.99
N ALA A 398 4.35 -28.20 -2.63
CA ALA A 398 3.19 -29.05 -2.39
C ALA A 398 3.45 -30.51 -2.79
N ALA A 399 4.23 -30.75 -3.86
CA ALA A 399 4.65 -32.10 -4.23
C ALA A 399 5.56 -32.74 -3.16
N LEU A 400 6.47 -31.95 -2.54
CA LEU A 400 7.30 -32.43 -1.42
C LEU A 400 6.47 -32.74 -0.17
N ILE A 401 5.52 -31.86 0.19
CA ILE A 401 4.63 -32.06 1.35
C ILE A 401 3.77 -33.32 1.16
N THR A 402 3.11 -33.44 0.00
CA THR A 402 2.20 -34.55 -0.29
C THR A 402 2.90 -35.87 -0.54
N TRP A 403 4.15 -35.83 -1.03
CA TRP A 403 4.95 -36.99 -1.38
C TRP A 403 4.19 -38.02 -2.25
N SER A 404 3.40 -37.51 -3.21
CA SER A 404 2.56 -38.31 -4.09
C SER A 404 3.04 -38.25 -5.54
N ARG A 405 3.05 -39.40 -6.22
CA ARG A 405 3.43 -39.50 -7.65
C ARG A 405 2.54 -38.62 -8.54
N SER A 406 1.24 -38.57 -8.24
CA SER A 406 0.27 -37.78 -9.02
C SER A 406 0.55 -36.29 -8.92
N ILE A 407 0.85 -35.79 -7.71
CA ILE A 407 1.16 -34.37 -7.49
C ILE A 407 2.53 -34.02 -8.05
N PHE A 408 3.51 -34.92 -7.96
CA PHE A 408 4.82 -34.73 -8.59
C PHE A 408 4.71 -34.61 -10.12
N LEU A 409 3.94 -35.48 -10.78
CA LEU A 409 3.67 -35.38 -12.22
C LEU A 409 2.91 -34.09 -12.56
N MET A 410 1.98 -33.65 -11.71
CA MET A 410 1.29 -32.38 -11.87
C MET A 410 2.25 -31.19 -11.78
N ALA A 411 3.23 -31.22 -10.88
CA ALA A 411 4.24 -30.17 -10.75
C ALA A 411 5.12 -30.09 -12.00
N LEU A 412 5.59 -31.24 -12.49
CA LEU A 412 6.33 -31.31 -13.76
C LEU A 412 5.51 -30.78 -14.93
N PHE A 413 4.25 -31.19 -15.04
CA PHE A 413 3.35 -30.74 -16.10
C PHE A 413 3.09 -29.22 -16.02
N THR A 414 2.88 -28.68 -14.82
CA THR A 414 2.73 -27.24 -14.59
C THR A 414 3.98 -26.47 -15.01
N GLN A 415 5.16 -27.00 -14.70
CA GLN A 415 6.43 -26.40 -15.13
C GLN A 415 6.55 -26.36 -16.66
N ILE A 416 6.20 -27.44 -17.34
CA ILE A 416 6.20 -27.51 -18.81
C ILE A 416 5.22 -26.49 -19.40
N LEU A 417 3.98 -26.43 -18.90
CA LEU A 417 2.98 -25.48 -19.37
C LEU A 417 3.39 -24.02 -19.13
N THR A 418 4.02 -23.73 -17.99
CA THR A 418 4.51 -22.37 -17.68
C THR A 418 5.64 -21.97 -18.62
N VAL A 419 6.59 -22.88 -18.88
CA VAL A 419 7.66 -22.63 -19.86
C VAL A 419 7.07 -22.45 -21.26
N TYR A 420 6.09 -23.27 -21.65
CA TYR A 420 5.39 -23.13 -22.92
C TYR A 420 4.72 -21.76 -23.06
N TYR A 421 3.94 -21.34 -22.05
CA TYR A 421 3.27 -20.04 -22.04
C TYR A 421 4.26 -18.88 -22.22
N ILE A 422 5.35 -18.87 -21.44
CA ILE A 422 6.36 -17.82 -21.50
C ILE A 422 7.06 -17.80 -22.87
N SER A 423 7.47 -18.97 -23.38
CA SER A 423 8.26 -19.06 -24.62
C SER A 423 7.45 -18.76 -25.87
N TYR A 424 6.19 -19.21 -25.95
CA TYR A 424 5.38 -19.15 -27.17
C TYR A 424 4.35 -18.03 -27.22
N ILE A 425 3.90 -17.51 -26.07
CA ILE A 425 2.84 -16.49 -26.03
C ILE A 425 3.41 -15.16 -25.55
N GLU A 426 4.01 -15.14 -24.35
CA GLU A 426 4.48 -13.90 -23.74
C GLU A 426 5.70 -13.34 -24.47
N ARG A 427 6.76 -14.14 -24.65
CA ARG A 427 8.02 -13.67 -25.26
C ARG A 427 7.84 -13.13 -26.69
N PRO A 428 7.13 -13.80 -27.61
CA PRO A 428 6.92 -13.26 -28.96
C PRO A 428 6.10 -11.97 -28.95
N HIS A 429 5.12 -11.87 -28.04
CA HIS A 429 4.33 -10.65 -27.87
C HIS A 429 5.18 -9.48 -27.35
N MET A 430 5.97 -9.71 -26.30
CA MET A 430 6.86 -8.70 -25.73
C MET A 430 7.92 -8.26 -26.75
N GLN A 431 8.44 -9.17 -27.57
CA GLN A 431 9.34 -8.82 -28.68
C GLN A 431 8.65 -7.98 -29.75
N LYS A 432 7.36 -8.24 -30.04
CA LYS A 432 6.57 -7.47 -31.01
C LYS A 432 6.36 -6.03 -30.55
N ILE A 433 6.06 -5.80 -29.26
CA ILE A 433 5.79 -4.46 -28.72
C ILE A 433 7.09 -3.71 -28.40
N TYR A 434 8.00 -4.35 -27.67
CA TYR A 434 9.17 -3.68 -27.08
C TYR A 434 10.45 -3.84 -27.91
N GLY A 435 10.53 -4.84 -28.79
CA GLY A 435 11.60 -5.03 -29.77
C GLY A 435 13.01 -4.79 -29.23
N ARG A 436 13.58 -3.62 -29.52
CA ARG A 436 14.95 -3.22 -29.13
C ARG A 436 15.12 -2.81 -27.66
N SER A 437 14.03 -2.48 -26.97
CA SER A 437 14.05 -2.07 -25.55
C SER A 437 13.96 -3.25 -24.57
N LEU A 438 13.71 -4.46 -25.08
CA LEU A 438 13.64 -5.67 -24.29
C LEU A 438 15.05 -6.19 -23.93
N ARG A 439 15.31 -6.37 -22.64
CA ARG A 439 16.59 -6.85 -22.12
C ARG A 439 16.81 -8.31 -22.53
N GLN A 440 17.91 -8.57 -23.26
CA GLN A 440 18.22 -9.94 -23.72
C GLN A 440 18.71 -10.85 -22.58
N GLU A 441 19.45 -10.33 -21.60
CA GLU A 441 20.04 -11.13 -20.51
C GLU A 441 19.73 -10.56 -19.14
N ALA A 442 19.12 -11.36 -18.26
CA ALA A 442 18.83 -11.00 -16.88
C ALA A 442 20.11 -10.87 -16.03
N GLY A 443 20.02 -10.20 -14.87
CA GLY A 443 21.18 -9.96 -14.00
C GLY A 443 21.85 -11.26 -13.54
N LEU A 444 21.02 -12.21 -13.09
CA LEU A 444 21.47 -13.56 -12.72
C LEU A 444 22.13 -14.31 -13.89
N THR A 445 21.56 -14.23 -15.10
CA THR A 445 22.09 -14.92 -16.28
C THR A 445 23.42 -14.32 -16.74
N LYS A 446 23.52 -12.99 -16.76
CA LYS A 446 24.76 -12.26 -17.07
C LYS A 446 25.87 -12.63 -16.09
N PHE A 447 25.53 -12.70 -14.79
CA PHE A 447 26.44 -13.13 -13.74
C PHE A 447 26.91 -14.58 -13.94
N ILE A 448 25.99 -15.54 -14.12
CA ILE A 448 26.34 -16.96 -14.34
C ILE A 448 27.23 -17.11 -15.58
N LYS A 449 26.91 -16.41 -16.68
CA LYS A 449 27.73 -16.43 -17.91
C LYS A 449 29.12 -15.84 -17.72
N LYS A 450 29.29 -14.84 -16.84
CA LYS A 450 30.58 -14.21 -16.51
C LYS A 450 31.43 -15.09 -15.57
N SER A 451 30.77 -15.88 -14.72
CA SER A 451 31.39 -16.69 -13.66
C SER A 451 31.67 -18.15 -14.05
N LEU A 452 31.06 -18.66 -15.13
CA LEU A 452 31.27 -20.03 -15.60
C LEU A 452 32.56 -20.22 -16.43
N PRO A 453 33.32 -21.33 -16.25
CA PRO A 453 34.46 -21.67 -17.09
C PRO A 453 34.02 -22.01 -18.54
N PRO A 454 34.89 -21.76 -19.56
CA PRO A 454 34.54 -21.88 -20.98
C PRO A 454 33.88 -23.18 -21.46
N PRO A 455 34.20 -24.40 -20.97
CA PRO A 455 33.59 -25.64 -21.48
C PRO A 455 32.11 -25.83 -21.13
N VAL A 456 31.60 -25.19 -20.06
CA VAL A 456 30.20 -25.37 -19.62
C VAL A 456 29.22 -24.51 -20.44
N LYS A 457 29.74 -23.48 -21.13
CA LYS A 457 28.96 -22.49 -21.87
C LYS A 457 28.23 -23.08 -23.10
N GLY A 458 28.84 -24.06 -23.78
CA GLY A 458 28.28 -24.65 -25.01
C GLY A 458 27.14 -25.65 -24.81
N TRP A 459 27.04 -26.27 -23.62
CA TRP A 459 25.98 -27.24 -23.33
C TRP A 459 24.61 -26.57 -23.12
N GLN A 460 24.60 -25.38 -22.52
CA GLN A 460 23.40 -24.62 -22.24
C GLN A 460 22.69 -24.14 -23.52
N GLU A 461 23.44 -23.77 -24.57
CA GLU A 461 22.89 -23.24 -25.83
C GLU A 461 22.16 -24.30 -26.68
N SER A 462 22.42 -25.58 -26.45
CA SER A 462 21.82 -26.68 -27.24
C SER A 462 20.41 -27.08 -26.80
N VAL A 463 20.07 -26.86 -25.53
CA VAL A 463 18.76 -27.24 -24.94
C VAL A 463 17.66 -26.25 -25.36
N ASP A 464 17.99 -24.98 -25.49
CA ASP A 464 17.02 -23.93 -25.89
C ASP A 464 16.47 -24.15 -27.31
N LYS A 465 17.20 -24.86 -28.18
CA LYS A 465 16.82 -25.07 -29.59
C LYS A 465 15.76 -26.17 -29.80
N VAL A 466 15.66 -27.16 -28.91
CA VAL A 466 14.77 -28.34 -29.08
C VAL A 466 13.33 -28.05 -28.63
N LEU A 467 13.14 -27.05 -27.77
CA LEU A 467 11.83 -26.67 -27.25
C LEU A 467 10.92 -26.02 -28.30
N ASP A 468 11.48 -25.37 -29.34
CA ASP A 468 10.73 -24.57 -30.31
C ASP A 468 9.93 -25.39 -31.35
N ASP A 469 10.35 -26.62 -31.66
CA ASP A 469 9.77 -27.42 -32.78
C ASP A 469 8.48 -28.21 -32.42
N THR A 470 8.05 -28.27 -31.16
CA THR A 470 6.94 -29.18 -30.72
C THR A 470 5.53 -28.55 -30.79
N SER A 471 5.41 -27.28 -31.19
CA SER A 471 4.16 -26.50 -31.07
C SER A 471 3.10 -26.72 -32.17
N GLN A 472 3.46 -27.31 -33.32
CA GLN A 472 2.59 -27.35 -34.51
C GLN A 472 1.55 -28.49 -34.56
N PHE A 473 1.47 -29.38 -33.55
CA PHE A 473 0.62 -30.59 -33.63
C PHE A 473 -0.71 -30.51 -32.85
N VAL A 474 -0.96 -29.44 -32.10
CA VAL A 474 -2.10 -29.33 -31.16
C VAL A 474 -3.34 -28.65 -31.79
N GLU A 475 -3.21 -28.09 -32.98
CA GLU A 475 -4.27 -27.31 -33.64
C GLU A 475 -5.43 -28.18 -34.18
N ASP A 476 -5.18 -29.43 -34.58
CA ASP A 476 -6.18 -30.25 -35.31
C ASP A 476 -7.19 -31.01 -34.41
N PHE A 477 -7.01 -31.02 -33.09
CA PHE A 477 -7.82 -31.87 -32.19
C PHE A 477 -9.06 -31.17 -31.59
N ILE A 478 -9.16 -29.85 -31.71
CA ILE A 478 -10.14 -29.05 -30.93
C ILE A 478 -11.47 -28.80 -31.68
N ASP A 479 -11.61 -29.21 -32.94
CA ASP A 479 -12.82 -28.91 -33.72
C ASP A 479 -13.99 -29.91 -33.58
N THR A 480 -13.87 -30.98 -32.78
CA THR A 480 -14.83 -32.11 -32.84
C THR A 480 -15.79 -32.26 -31.64
N ALA A 481 -15.83 -31.35 -30.65
CA ALA A 481 -16.65 -31.57 -29.44
C ALA A 481 -17.43 -30.36 -28.89
N ARG A 482 -18.51 -29.99 -29.59
CA ARG A 482 -19.70 -29.26 -29.08
C ARG A 482 -20.89 -29.89 -29.84
N PRO A 483 -22.01 -30.39 -29.27
CA PRO A 483 -22.66 -29.94 -28.03
C PRO A 483 -23.37 -31.06 -27.22
N LYS A 484 -23.70 -30.74 -25.96
CA LYS A 484 -24.92 -31.13 -25.20
C LYS A 484 -24.56 -31.03 -23.73
N PHE A 485 -25.22 -30.14 -22.99
CA PHE A 485 -25.71 -30.32 -21.62
C PHE A 485 -26.23 -28.96 -21.15
N ALA A 486 -27.42 -28.61 -21.66
CA ALA A 486 -28.27 -27.57 -21.09
C ALA A 486 -29.65 -28.20 -20.85
N ALA A 487 -29.94 -28.49 -19.58
CA ALA A 487 -31.26 -28.69 -18.94
C ALA A 487 -31.00 -29.34 -17.58
N GLY A 488 -31.46 -28.87 -16.43
CA GLY A 488 -32.31 -27.74 -16.09
C GLY A 488 -32.68 -27.76 -14.60
N VAL A 489 -33.50 -26.77 -14.22
CA VAL A 489 -34.40 -26.69 -13.04
C VAL A 489 -33.71 -26.51 -11.67
N LYS A 490 -33.88 -25.47 -10.82
CA LYS A 490 -34.92 -24.48 -10.38
C LYS A 490 -35.35 -24.72 -8.91
N THR A 491 -35.12 -23.69 -8.09
CA THR A 491 -35.94 -23.13 -6.96
C THR A 491 -36.28 -23.93 -5.70
N ILE A 492 -36.13 -23.29 -4.51
CA ILE A 492 -37.21 -22.97 -3.53
C ILE A 492 -36.66 -22.21 -2.28
N VAL A 493 -37.26 -21.01 -2.01
CA VAL A 493 -37.77 -20.38 -0.74
C VAL A 493 -36.84 -20.19 0.49
N ARG A 494 -36.97 -19.23 1.43
CA ARG A 494 -37.36 -17.79 1.59
C ARG A 494 -37.38 -17.54 3.13
N ASP A 495 -36.82 -16.41 3.56
CA ASP A 495 -36.97 -15.60 4.80
C ASP A 495 -37.26 -16.23 6.18
N THR A 496 -36.53 -15.74 7.19
CA THR A 496 -37.19 -15.06 8.34
C THR A 496 -36.21 -14.18 9.13
N SER A 497 -36.78 -13.10 9.64
CA SER A 497 -36.16 -11.96 10.28
C SER A 497 -36.44 -11.90 11.78
N ALA A 498 -35.58 -11.14 12.48
CA ALA A 498 -35.78 -10.41 13.75
C ALA A 498 -35.82 -11.18 15.08
N LEU A 499 -35.01 -10.74 16.06
CA LEU A 499 -35.46 -9.85 17.15
C LEU A 499 -34.34 -9.49 18.15
N PHE A 500 -34.59 -8.35 18.81
CA PHE A 500 -33.83 -7.51 19.76
C PHE A 500 -33.27 -8.15 21.05
N ASN A 501 -32.36 -7.42 21.71
CA ASN A 501 -32.45 -7.19 23.17
C ASN A 501 -31.82 -5.84 23.63
N MET A 502 -32.37 -5.33 24.74
CA MET A 502 -32.32 -3.97 25.29
C MET A 502 -31.09 -3.62 26.15
N ALA A 503 -30.97 -2.32 26.43
CA ALA A 503 -30.00 -1.55 27.24
C ALA A 503 -29.90 -1.93 28.75
N PRO A 504 -29.04 -1.27 29.56
CA PRO A 504 -29.49 -0.03 30.22
C PRO A 504 -28.42 1.06 30.52
N ALA A 505 -28.94 2.24 30.86
CA ALA A 505 -28.27 3.49 31.22
C ALA A 505 -27.58 3.49 32.60
N ARG A 506 -26.57 4.37 32.77
CA ARG A 506 -25.95 4.72 34.06
C ARG A 506 -26.09 6.22 34.36
N LEU A 507 -26.61 6.51 35.56
CA LEU A 507 -26.62 7.79 36.27
C LEU A 507 -25.25 8.06 36.89
N THR A 508 -24.73 9.28 36.75
CA THR A 508 -23.52 9.73 37.44
C THR A 508 -23.76 11.11 38.04
N ILE A 509 -23.52 11.21 39.35
CA ILE A 509 -23.70 12.36 40.22
C ILE A 509 -22.48 13.29 40.05
N THR A 510 -22.71 14.57 39.72
CA THR A 510 -21.65 15.57 39.56
C THR A 510 -21.28 16.19 40.92
N ARG A 511 -20.02 16.00 41.32
CA ARG A 511 -19.38 16.67 42.45
C ARG A 511 -18.52 17.80 41.88
N ILE A 512 -18.77 19.02 42.32
CA ILE A 512 -17.99 20.22 41.94
C ILE A 512 -16.56 20.05 42.48
N ALA A 513 -15.57 20.29 41.62
CA ALA A 513 -14.16 20.18 41.94
C ALA A 513 -13.69 21.36 42.82
N PRO A 514 -12.81 21.12 43.81
CA PRO A 514 -12.36 22.13 44.78
C PRO A 514 -11.42 23.22 44.22
N ASP A 515 -10.97 23.12 42.96
CA ASP A 515 -10.00 24.05 42.35
C ASP A 515 -10.63 25.29 41.68
N LEU A 516 -11.95 25.48 41.79
CA LEU A 516 -12.70 26.60 41.18
C LEU A 516 -13.12 27.70 42.18
N GLU A 517 -12.66 27.64 43.43
CA GLU A 517 -12.96 28.69 44.42
C GLU A 517 -12.15 29.97 44.13
N GLY A 518 -12.81 30.99 43.57
CA GLY A 518 -12.28 32.36 43.51
C GLY A 518 -12.18 33.01 42.12
N HIS A 519 -12.51 32.32 41.03
CA HIS A 519 -12.53 32.90 39.67
C HIS A 519 -13.98 33.16 39.20
N ASP A 520 -14.28 34.38 38.74
CA ASP A 520 -15.61 34.71 38.18
C ASP A 520 -15.66 34.36 36.68
N PRO A 521 -16.48 33.38 36.25
CA PRO A 521 -16.62 32.98 34.85
C PRO A 521 -17.06 34.12 33.93
N LYS A 522 -17.66 35.19 34.47
CA LYS A 522 -18.15 36.35 33.70
C LYS A 522 -17.03 37.19 33.08
N LEU A 523 -15.80 37.06 33.56
CA LEU A 523 -14.64 37.79 33.03
C LEU A 523 -14.01 37.10 31.80
N TYR A 524 -14.43 35.87 31.50
CA TYR A 524 -13.94 35.09 30.37
C TYR A 524 -14.95 35.10 29.21
N SER A 525 -14.49 35.41 28.00
CA SER A 525 -15.36 35.39 26.81
C SER A 525 -14.66 34.82 25.58
N LEU A 526 -15.41 34.06 24.77
CA LEU A 526 -14.98 33.53 23.48
C LEU A 526 -15.85 34.10 22.36
N SER A 527 -15.24 34.64 21.31
CA SER A 527 -15.93 35.03 20.08
C SER A 527 -15.30 34.36 18.87
N VAL A 528 -16.14 33.83 17.98
CA VAL A 528 -15.73 33.00 16.84
C VAL A 528 -15.91 33.79 15.55
N GLN A 529 -14.89 33.75 14.69
CA GLN A 529 -14.88 34.35 13.37
C GLN A 529 -14.46 33.31 12.33
N GLY A 530 -15.11 33.29 11.17
CA GLY A 530 -14.83 32.34 10.10
C GLY A 530 -15.50 32.79 8.81
N THR A 531 -15.21 32.10 7.70
CA THR A 531 -15.86 32.38 6.41
C THR A 531 -17.34 32.01 6.50
N PRO A 532 -18.27 32.98 6.39
CA PRO A 532 -19.70 32.70 6.43
C PRO A 532 -20.11 31.96 5.15
N VAL A 533 -21.09 31.05 5.27
CA VAL A 533 -21.67 30.37 4.10
C VAL A 533 -22.42 31.39 3.24
N ASN A 534 -21.93 31.66 2.03
CA ASN A 534 -22.65 32.45 1.03
C ASN A 534 -23.84 31.63 0.51
N ASN A 535 -25.02 32.26 0.42
CA ASN A 535 -26.29 31.63 0.09
C ASN A 535 -26.68 30.51 1.06
N ALA A 536 -26.95 30.85 2.33
CA ALA A 536 -27.86 30.01 3.10
C ALA A 536 -29.25 30.16 2.45
N PRO A 537 -29.79 29.17 1.71
CA PRO A 537 -31.21 29.17 1.47
C PRO A 537 -31.85 29.31 2.85
N ILE A 538 -32.77 30.26 2.98
CA ILE A 538 -33.63 30.38 4.13
C ILE A 538 -34.31 29.01 4.20
N VAL A 539 -33.77 28.09 5.02
CA VAL A 539 -34.42 26.81 5.26
C VAL A 539 -35.73 27.22 5.88
N GLU A 540 -36.80 27.16 5.08
CA GLU A 540 -38.16 27.31 5.55
C GLU A 540 -38.40 26.14 6.50
N LYS A 541 -37.95 26.27 7.74
CA LYS A 541 -38.31 25.38 8.85
C LYS A 541 -39.79 25.53 9.21
N TYR A 542 -40.56 26.26 8.43
CA TYR A 542 -41.97 26.54 8.68
C TYR A 542 -42.84 25.34 8.28
N THR A 543 -42.91 24.37 9.18
CA THR A 543 -43.86 23.25 9.08
C THR A 543 -45.31 23.65 9.40
N GLY A 544 -45.59 24.95 9.56
CA GLY A 544 -46.91 25.53 9.86
C GLY A 544 -47.39 25.35 11.31
N LYS A 545 -46.80 24.43 12.09
CA LYS A 545 -47.14 24.11 13.49
C LYS A 545 -46.43 24.97 14.55
N GLU A 546 -45.64 25.95 14.14
CA GLU A 546 -44.88 26.79 15.05
C GLU A 546 -45.76 27.87 15.73
N SER A 547 -45.41 28.24 16.95
CA SER A 547 -46.07 29.34 17.66
C SER A 547 -45.92 30.66 16.90
N LEU A 548 -46.85 31.60 17.10
CA LEU A 548 -46.81 32.95 16.50
C LEU A 548 -45.46 33.66 16.75
N THR A 549 -44.84 33.45 17.91
CA THR A 549 -43.52 33.98 18.27
C THR A 549 -42.32 33.19 17.73
N GLY A 550 -42.51 31.95 17.30
CA GLY A 550 -41.51 31.14 16.61
C GLY A 550 -41.53 31.31 15.10
N ARG A 551 -42.69 31.74 14.55
CA ARG A 551 -42.92 31.97 13.12
C ARG A 551 -42.23 33.24 12.59
N PHE A 552 -41.87 34.18 13.47
CA PHE A 552 -41.05 35.33 13.13
C PHE A 552 -39.60 35.05 13.55
N PRO A 553 -38.62 35.17 12.63
CA PRO A 553 -37.23 34.99 12.97
C PRO A 553 -36.83 36.02 14.02
N LYS A 554 -36.41 35.55 15.21
CA LYS A 554 -35.69 36.41 16.16
C LYS A 554 -34.39 36.87 15.47
N PRO A 555 -33.89 38.09 15.71
CA PRO A 555 -32.62 38.58 15.15
C PRO A 555 -31.39 37.91 15.80
N VAL A 556 -31.49 36.63 16.17
CA VAL A 556 -30.35 35.83 16.61
C VAL A 556 -29.73 35.25 15.35
N LYS A 557 -28.64 35.87 14.90
CA LYS A 557 -27.88 35.44 13.74
C LYS A 557 -27.22 34.10 14.05
N THR A 558 -27.83 32.99 13.63
CA THR A 558 -27.18 31.68 13.70
C THR A 558 -25.90 31.74 12.86
N MET A 559 -24.74 31.61 13.51
CA MET A 559 -23.45 31.63 12.83
C MET A 559 -23.26 30.30 12.10
N ALA A 560 -23.10 30.35 10.78
CA ALA A 560 -22.81 29.19 9.95
C ALA A 560 -21.53 29.44 9.15
N PHE A 561 -20.56 28.53 9.27
CA PHE A 561 -19.26 28.62 8.63
C PHE A 561 -19.07 27.53 7.57
N GLU A 562 -18.25 27.82 6.56
CA GLU A 562 -17.92 26.89 5.50
C GLU A 562 -17.08 25.70 5.99
N TYR A 563 -17.34 24.53 5.41
CA TYR A 563 -16.61 23.31 5.71
C TYR A 563 -15.12 23.39 5.36
N GLY A 564 -14.28 23.05 6.34
CA GLY A 564 -12.82 23.07 6.21
C GLY A 564 -12.18 24.47 6.15
N ALA A 565 -12.98 25.54 6.26
CA ALA A 565 -12.43 26.90 6.32
C ALA A 565 -11.80 27.16 7.71
N PRO A 566 -10.68 27.91 7.79
CA PRO A 566 -10.06 28.26 9.07
C PRO A 566 -11.01 29.03 9.99
N LEU A 567 -11.04 28.65 11.27
CA LEU A 567 -11.81 29.32 12.31
C LEU A 567 -10.88 30.10 13.24
N ARG A 568 -11.15 31.39 13.41
CA ARG A 568 -10.41 32.26 14.33
C ARG A 568 -11.23 32.47 15.59
N VAL A 569 -10.58 32.33 16.74
CA VAL A 569 -11.21 32.45 18.04
C VAL A 569 -10.49 33.56 18.80
N LYS A 570 -11.23 34.63 19.08
CA LYS A 570 -10.76 35.70 19.97
C LYS A 570 -11.22 35.38 21.37
N TRP A 571 -10.26 35.32 22.29
CA TRP A 571 -10.50 35.02 23.68
C TRP A 571 -10.14 36.22 24.55
N ARG A 572 -10.87 36.40 25.65
CA ARG A 572 -10.61 37.43 26.67
C ARG A 572 -10.56 36.76 28.02
N ALA A 573 -9.57 37.12 28.83
CA ALA A 573 -9.38 36.61 30.18
C ALA A 573 -8.82 37.71 31.10
N PRO A 574 -8.92 37.55 32.43
CA PRO A 574 -8.20 38.37 33.40
C PRO A 574 -6.67 38.30 33.21
N ALA A 575 -5.95 39.39 33.50
CA ALA A 575 -4.49 39.44 33.41
C ALA A 575 -3.78 38.40 34.32
N ASN A 576 -4.48 37.85 35.32
CA ASN A 576 -3.98 36.80 36.23
C ASN A 576 -4.43 35.37 35.84
N HIS A 577 -4.89 35.14 34.61
CA HIS A 577 -5.23 33.80 34.12
C HIS A 577 -4.02 32.86 34.09
N SER A 578 -4.25 31.53 34.04
CA SER A 578 -3.13 30.58 34.10
C SER A 578 -2.43 30.51 32.75
N LYS A 579 -1.10 30.44 32.77
CA LYS A 579 -0.29 30.25 31.55
C LYS A 579 -0.58 28.92 30.85
N LYS A 580 -1.19 27.95 31.57
CA LYS A 580 -1.62 26.66 31.03
C LYS A 580 -3.10 26.66 30.62
N ASP A 581 -3.68 27.82 30.33
CA ASP A 581 -5.02 27.89 29.77
C ASP A 581 -4.98 27.45 28.29
N TRP A 582 -6.06 26.83 27.84
CA TRP A 582 -6.15 26.30 26.49
C TRP A 582 -7.60 26.28 26.00
N ILE A 583 -7.79 26.26 24.68
CA ILE A 583 -9.09 26.28 24.04
C ILE A 583 -9.25 25.00 23.24
N GLY A 584 -10.38 24.31 23.42
CA GLY A 584 -10.72 23.11 22.65
C GLY A 584 -12.01 23.27 21.84
N LEU A 585 -12.08 22.56 20.70
CA LEU A 585 -13.23 22.53 19.80
C LEU A 585 -14.01 21.21 19.93
N TYR A 586 -15.30 21.29 20.26
CA TYR A 586 -16.15 20.13 20.53
C TYR A 586 -17.49 20.20 19.78
N MET A 587 -18.14 19.06 19.53
CA MET A 587 -19.56 19.08 19.19
C MET A 587 -20.36 19.44 20.45
N VAL A 588 -21.43 20.21 20.28
CA VAL A 588 -22.30 20.63 21.40
C VAL A 588 -22.86 19.43 22.17
N THR A 589 -23.06 18.30 21.49
CA THR A 589 -23.62 17.07 22.06
C THR A 589 -22.60 16.15 22.75
N ASP A 590 -21.29 16.38 22.60
CA ASP A 590 -20.26 15.45 23.09
C ASP A 590 -20.17 15.42 24.61
N ASN A 591 -20.47 16.54 25.27
CA ASN A 591 -20.28 16.68 26.70
C ASN A 591 -21.63 16.89 27.39
N ARG A 592 -21.91 16.08 28.41
CA ARG A 592 -23.15 16.17 29.18
C ARG A 592 -23.21 17.41 30.06
N SER A 593 -22.06 17.80 30.61
CA SER A 593 -21.89 19.00 31.42
C SER A 593 -21.33 20.16 30.59
N ARG A 594 -21.79 21.38 30.90
CA ARG A 594 -21.20 22.63 30.40
C ARG A 594 -19.98 23.05 31.23
N GLU A 595 -19.82 22.54 32.44
CA GLU A 595 -18.75 22.97 33.36
C GLU A 595 -17.49 22.11 33.24
N THR A 596 -17.63 20.85 32.83
CA THR A 596 -16.51 19.92 32.68
C THR A 596 -16.59 19.23 31.33
N THR A 597 -15.45 19.16 30.66
CA THR A 597 -15.28 18.41 29.42
C THR A 597 -14.93 16.96 29.78
N GLU A 598 -15.76 16.02 29.34
CA GLU A 598 -15.63 14.59 29.57
C GLU A 598 -14.92 13.88 28.40
N VAL A 599 -14.95 14.49 27.21
CA VAL A 599 -14.44 13.91 25.96
C VAL A 599 -13.13 14.59 25.55
N SER A 600 -12.15 13.80 25.11
CA SER A 600 -10.88 14.33 24.59
C SER A 600 -11.10 15.17 23.33
N SER A 601 -10.36 16.27 23.20
CA SER A 601 -10.34 17.11 21.99
C SER A 601 -9.72 16.41 20.76
N LEU A 602 -9.07 15.25 20.95
CA LEU A 602 -8.40 14.47 19.89
C LEU A 602 -7.44 15.32 19.02
N GLY A 603 -6.73 16.25 19.65
CA GLY A 603 -5.79 17.15 18.96
C GLY A 603 -6.40 18.47 18.45
N ARG A 604 -7.71 18.68 18.61
CA ARG A 604 -8.42 19.92 18.24
C ARG A 604 -8.39 20.96 19.36
N TRP A 605 -7.18 21.40 19.69
CA TRP A 605 -6.97 22.40 20.74
C TRP A 605 -5.82 23.36 20.41
N ALA A 606 -5.83 24.51 21.06
CA ALA A 606 -4.78 25.53 20.97
C ALA A 606 -4.48 26.12 22.37
N PRO A 607 -3.20 26.37 22.72
CA PRO A 607 -2.85 27.08 23.94
C PRO A 607 -3.18 28.58 23.82
N THR A 608 -3.44 29.24 24.95
CA THR A 608 -3.58 30.71 24.98
C THR A 608 -2.24 31.42 24.99
N ASN A 609 -1.22 30.82 25.61
CA ASN A 609 0.12 31.41 25.78
C ASN A 609 1.20 30.53 25.14
N ALA A 610 2.09 31.15 24.36
CA ALA A 610 3.22 30.48 23.73
C ALA A 610 4.21 29.91 24.76
N GLY A 611 4.83 28.77 24.44
CA GLY A 611 5.87 28.14 25.26
C GLY A 611 5.38 27.46 26.55
N SER A 612 4.06 27.34 26.74
CA SER A 612 3.46 26.74 27.95
C SER A 612 3.32 25.22 27.88
N TYR A 613 3.43 24.66 26.67
CA TYR A 613 3.32 23.23 26.37
C TYR A 613 4.47 22.79 25.45
N ASP A 614 5.10 21.65 25.73
CA ASP A 614 6.26 21.10 24.96
C ASP A 614 5.89 20.53 23.57
N ALA A 615 4.72 20.88 23.04
CA ALA A 615 4.25 20.38 21.75
C ALA A 615 4.71 21.30 20.61
N LEU A 616 5.62 20.79 19.76
CA LEU A 616 6.25 21.47 18.61
C LEU A 616 5.26 22.18 17.64
N THR A 617 3.96 21.86 17.67
CA THR A 617 2.91 22.41 16.80
C THR A 617 1.75 23.09 17.55
N ALA A 618 1.82 23.21 18.88
CA ALA A 618 0.78 23.86 19.67
C ALA A 618 0.77 25.38 19.46
N ASP A 619 1.94 26.01 19.49
CA ASP A 619 2.10 27.46 19.41
C ASP A 619 1.81 28.03 18.01
N VAL A 620 1.87 27.20 16.96
CA VAL A 620 1.55 27.58 15.57
C VAL A 620 0.11 28.11 15.42
N SER A 621 -0.78 27.75 16.35
CA SER A 621 -2.15 28.25 16.35
C SER A 621 -2.32 29.67 16.87
N ILE A 622 -1.32 30.29 17.50
CA ILE A 622 -1.44 31.64 18.04
C ILE A 622 -1.18 32.63 16.91
N VAL A 623 -2.20 33.41 16.53
CA VAL A 623 -2.11 34.44 15.48
C VAL A 623 -1.73 35.79 16.09
N VAL A 624 -2.36 36.12 17.21
CA VAL A 624 -2.10 37.34 17.97
C VAL A 624 -1.81 36.94 19.40
N GLU A 625 -0.59 37.24 19.85
CA GLU A 625 -0.17 37.04 21.24
C GLU A 625 -0.98 37.90 22.20
N GLU A 626 -0.99 37.50 23.47
CA GLU A 626 -1.69 38.20 24.54
C GLU A 626 -1.32 39.69 24.60
N HIS A 627 -2.33 40.56 24.55
CA HIS A 627 -2.18 42.00 24.74
C HIS A 627 -3.28 42.59 25.62
N PRO A 628 -3.02 43.71 26.32
CA PRO A 628 -4.02 44.37 27.16
C PRO A 628 -5.16 44.94 26.31
N VAL A 629 -6.40 44.81 26.82
CA VAL A 629 -7.59 45.32 26.14
C VAL A 629 -7.60 46.85 26.19
N THR A 630 -7.66 47.49 25.02
CA THR A 630 -7.70 48.96 24.90
C THR A 630 -9.14 49.46 25.02
N SER A 631 -9.78 49.36 26.19
CA SER A 631 -11.13 49.90 26.41
C SER A 631 -11.13 51.23 27.17
N THR A 632 -11.87 52.22 26.65
CA THR A 632 -12.18 53.53 27.28
C THR A 632 -13.14 53.44 28.48
N GLU A 633 -13.47 52.23 28.94
CA GLU A 633 -14.35 52.00 30.10
C GLU A 633 -13.53 51.50 31.28
N ILE A 634 -13.61 52.22 32.40
CA ILE A 634 -12.93 51.91 33.65
C ILE A 634 -13.63 50.70 34.29
N THR A 635 -13.12 49.50 34.05
CA THR A 635 -13.43 48.31 34.85
C THR A 635 -12.31 48.07 35.86
N GLU A 636 -12.65 47.75 37.12
CA GLU A 636 -11.71 47.55 38.25
C GLU A 636 -10.71 46.37 38.09
N THR A 637 -10.70 45.68 36.94
CA THR A 637 -9.86 44.50 36.67
C THR A 637 -9.15 44.60 35.31
N ASP A 638 -7.83 44.42 35.30
CA ASP A 638 -7.01 44.35 34.08
C ASP A 638 -7.37 43.12 33.25
N LEU A 639 -7.79 43.32 32.00
CA LEU A 639 -8.21 42.28 31.06
C LEU A 639 -7.25 42.20 29.88
N VAL A 640 -6.98 40.98 29.43
CA VAL A 640 -6.13 40.66 28.28
C VAL A 640 -6.92 39.94 27.21
N GLU A 641 -6.51 40.11 25.96
CA GLU A 641 -7.09 39.42 24.81
C GLU A 641 -6.02 38.83 23.91
N GLY A 642 -6.39 37.79 23.17
CA GLY A 642 -5.55 37.13 22.18
C GLY A 642 -6.39 36.42 21.11
N GLU A 643 -5.74 35.98 20.03
CA GLU A 643 -6.41 35.33 18.90
C GLU A 643 -5.70 34.04 18.50
N VAL A 644 -6.47 32.95 18.41
CA VAL A 644 -5.98 31.63 17.97
C VAL A 644 -6.73 31.17 16.71
N VAL A 645 -6.04 30.44 15.83
CA VAL A 645 -6.59 29.85 14.61
C VAL A 645 -6.63 28.33 14.69
N PHE A 646 -7.77 27.79 14.27
CA PHE A 646 -8.01 26.36 14.07
C PHE A 646 -8.10 26.09 12.57
N GLU A 647 -7.16 25.29 12.07
CA GLU A 647 -7.08 24.88 10.66
C GLU A 647 -6.60 23.42 10.54
N GLY A 648 -6.83 22.82 9.37
CA GLY A 648 -6.44 21.45 9.05
C GLY A 648 -6.95 20.40 10.04
N ASP A 649 -6.02 19.66 10.66
CA ASP A 649 -6.36 18.58 11.61
C ASP A 649 -6.96 19.09 12.93
N LYS A 650 -6.91 20.41 13.21
CA LYS A 650 -7.55 21.02 14.38
C LYS A 650 -9.05 21.28 14.16
N LEU A 651 -9.57 21.13 12.94
CA LEU A 651 -10.99 21.28 12.60
C LEU A 651 -11.78 19.97 12.70
N TRP A 652 -13.10 20.08 12.72
CA TRP A 652 -14.00 18.95 12.50
C TRP A 652 -14.32 18.79 11.02
N TRP A 653 -13.99 17.63 10.47
CA TRP A 653 -14.30 17.23 9.09
C TRP A 653 -15.66 16.54 9.00
N THR A 654 -16.68 17.19 9.59
CA THR A 654 -18.08 16.75 9.61
C THR A 654 -19.01 17.97 9.68
N GLN A 655 -20.26 17.84 9.23
CA GLN A 655 -21.28 18.85 9.51
C GLN A 655 -21.86 18.67 10.92
N GLY A 656 -22.29 19.76 11.53
CA GLY A 656 -22.89 19.72 12.86
C GLY A 656 -22.86 21.07 13.56
N VAL A 657 -23.27 21.06 14.83
CA VAL A 657 -23.22 22.24 15.70
C VAL A 657 -22.07 22.07 16.68
N PHE A 658 -21.18 23.05 16.70
CA PHE A 658 -19.94 23.03 17.46
C PHE A 658 -19.87 24.20 18.41
N GLU A 659 -19.04 24.06 19.43
CA GLU A 659 -18.73 25.10 20.40
C GLU A 659 -17.25 25.03 20.80
N PHE A 660 -16.66 26.20 21.06
CA PHE A 660 -15.35 26.29 21.69
C PHE A 660 -15.52 26.36 23.20
N ARG A 661 -14.64 25.66 23.92
CA ARG A 661 -14.59 25.68 25.39
C ARG A 661 -13.22 26.19 25.82
N TYR A 662 -13.21 27.16 26.73
CA TYR A 662 -12.00 27.69 27.35
C TYR A 662 -11.71 26.92 28.64
N HIS A 663 -10.55 26.29 28.71
CA HIS A 663 -10.13 25.41 29.79
C HIS A 663 -9.05 26.03 30.66
N HIS A 664 -9.16 25.81 31.97
CA HIS A 664 -8.26 26.42 32.94
C HIS A 664 -7.10 25.51 33.38
N ASN A 665 -5.90 26.06 33.45
CA ASN A 665 -4.72 25.54 34.13
C ASN A 665 -4.38 24.07 33.78
N GLY A 666 -4.52 23.70 32.52
CA GLY A 666 -4.30 22.33 32.03
C GLY A 666 -5.35 21.29 32.47
N HIS A 667 -6.42 21.71 33.12
CA HIS A 667 -7.54 20.84 33.54
C HIS A 667 -8.70 20.93 32.53
N HIS A 668 -9.63 19.97 32.59
CA HIS A 668 -10.78 19.91 31.69
C HIS A 668 -12.02 20.67 32.20
N HIS A 669 -11.83 21.63 33.10
CA HIS A 669 -12.91 22.52 33.56
C HIS A 669 -13.08 23.70 32.60
N ALA A 670 -14.28 23.86 32.07
CA ALA A 670 -14.61 24.91 31.12
C ALA A 670 -15.07 26.17 31.86
N LEU A 671 -14.30 27.25 31.77
CA LEU A 671 -14.63 28.54 32.37
C LEU A 671 -15.66 29.31 31.54
N THR A 672 -15.56 29.22 30.21
CA THR A 672 -16.51 29.85 29.29
C THR A 672 -16.67 29.00 28.04
N ILE A 673 -17.82 29.15 27.37
CA ILE A 673 -18.18 28.45 26.15
C ILE A 673 -18.64 29.47 25.13
N SER A 674 -18.19 29.33 23.88
CA SER A 674 -18.63 30.20 22.79
C SER A 674 -20.13 30.03 22.50
N GLU A 675 -20.69 30.97 21.75
CA GLU A 675 -21.98 30.74 21.11
C GLU A 675 -21.88 29.51 20.17
N PRO A 676 -22.91 28.67 20.11
CA PRO A 676 -22.92 27.52 19.22
C PRO A 676 -22.98 28.00 17.77
N PHE A 677 -22.13 27.42 16.93
CA PHE A 677 -22.08 27.71 15.50
C PHE A 677 -22.19 26.42 14.70
N GLU A 678 -22.68 26.53 13.46
CA GLU A 678 -22.85 25.39 12.57
C GLU A 678 -21.73 25.37 11.54
N ILE A 679 -21.09 24.21 11.35
CA ILE A 679 -20.28 23.97 10.15
C ILE A 679 -21.18 23.27 9.16
N ARG A 680 -21.41 23.90 8.00
CA ARG A 680 -22.34 23.41 6.99
C ARG A 680 -21.65 23.32 5.63
N ILE A 681 -22.04 22.33 4.85
CA ILE A 681 -21.74 22.27 3.42
C ILE A 681 -23.03 22.57 2.68
N SER A 682 -23.00 23.58 1.82
CA SER A 682 -24.16 23.95 1.00
C SER A 682 -24.48 22.81 0.03
N LYS A 683 -25.75 22.40 0.00
CA LYS A 683 -26.23 21.51 -1.06
C LYS A 683 -26.16 22.24 -2.38
N PHE A 684 -25.75 21.54 -3.43
CA PHE A 684 -25.77 22.08 -4.77
C PHE A 684 -27.23 22.15 -5.24
N ASP A 685 -27.70 23.35 -5.59
CA ASP A 685 -29.05 23.54 -6.09
C ASP A 685 -29.09 23.23 -7.59
N GLU A 686 -29.71 22.11 -7.95
CA GLU A 686 -29.79 21.64 -9.33
C GLU A 686 -30.86 22.41 -10.13
N GLU A 687 -31.81 23.08 -9.46
CA GLU A 687 -32.94 23.78 -10.11
C GLU A 687 -32.53 25.16 -10.68
N ASP A 688 -31.45 25.75 -10.17
CA ASP A 688 -30.93 27.06 -10.58
C ASP A 688 -30.03 27.01 -11.84
N VAL A 689 -29.69 25.81 -12.33
CA VAL A 689 -28.79 25.62 -13.47
C VAL A 689 -29.59 25.11 -14.68
N ASP A 690 -29.67 25.91 -15.74
CA ASP A 690 -30.37 25.54 -16.99
C ASP A 690 -29.80 24.21 -17.56
N LEU A 691 -30.53 23.11 -17.35
CA LEU A 691 -30.19 21.72 -17.69
C LEU A 691 -29.95 21.47 -19.20
N GLY A 692 -30.09 22.49 -20.05
CA GLY A 692 -30.05 22.38 -21.51
C GLY A 692 -28.65 22.25 -22.14
N ALA A 693 -27.57 22.49 -21.39
CA ALA A 693 -26.20 22.43 -21.91
C ALA A 693 -25.24 21.75 -20.92
N LYS A 694 -24.89 20.47 -21.18
CA LYS A 694 -24.00 19.65 -20.32
C LYS A 694 -22.70 20.37 -19.88
N GLY A 695 -22.13 21.21 -20.73
CA GLY A 695 -20.91 21.97 -20.40
C GLY A 695 -21.09 23.09 -19.36
N LEU A 696 -22.29 23.66 -19.26
CA LEU A 696 -22.61 24.71 -18.26
C LEU A 696 -22.82 24.08 -16.86
N TYR A 697 -23.39 22.89 -16.80
CA TYR A 697 -23.56 22.14 -15.55
C TYR A 697 -22.21 21.68 -14.98
N GLU A 698 -21.33 21.12 -15.81
CA GLU A 698 -19.98 20.70 -15.40
C GLU A 698 -19.18 21.88 -14.83
N GLN A 699 -19.22 23.05 -15.48
CA GLN A 699 -18.55 24.26 -15.01
C GLN A 699 -19.11 24.78 -13.67
N ALA A 700 -20.43 24.68 -13.46
CA ALA A 700 -21.05 25.06 -12.19
C ALA A 700 -20.64 24.12 -11.04
N VAL A 701 -20.54 22.82 -11.32
CA VAL A 701 -20.02 21.82 -10.37
C VAL A 701 -18.54 22.07 -10.07
N GLU A 702 -17.71 22.34 -11.08
CA GLU A 702 -16.29 22.69 -10.91
C GLU A 702 -16.10 23.93 -10.02
N ALA A 703 -16.83 25.01 -10.30
CA ALA A 703 -16.76 26.26 -9.54
C ALA A 703 -17.19 26.09 -8.08
N SER A 704 -18.17 25.23 -7.83
CA SER A 704 -18.66 24.93 -6.47
C SER A 704 -17.71 24.00 -5.71
N LEU A 705 -17.03 23.09 -6.41
CA LEU A 705 -16.17 22.07 -5.82
C LEU A 705 -14.76 22.62 -5.47
N LEU A 706 -14.22 23.54 -6.28
CA LEU A 706 -12.88 24.11 -6.10
C LEU A 706 -12.60 24.68 -4.69
N PRO A 707 -13.42 25.60 -4.13
CA PRO A 707 -13.13 26.19 -2.81
C PRO A 707 -13.16 25.15 -1.68
N ILE A 708 -14.00 24.12 -1.81
CA ILE A 708 -14.12 23.05 -0.83
C ILE A 708 -12.93 22.11 -0.91
N VAL A 709 -12.46 21.78 -2.12
CA VAL A 709 -11.23 20.98 -2.30
C VAL A 709 -10.02 21.74 -1.75
N GLN A 710 -9.92 23.05 -1.99
CA GLN A 710 -8.87 23.90 -1.41
C GLN A 710 -8.88 23.86 0.12
N ASN A 711 -10.06 23.97 0.73
CA ASN A 711 -10.22 23.83 2.17
C ASN A 711 -9.80 22.43 2.65
N CYS A 712 -10.26 21.37 1.98
CA CYS A 712 -9.94 19.98 2.34
C CYS A 712 -8.44 19.66 2.29
N LEU A 713 -7.70 20.35 1.42
CA LEU A 713 -6.25 20.23 1.22
C LEU A 713 -5.46 21.28 2.01
N ASP A 714 -6.03 21.78 3.11
CA ASP A 714 -5.42 22.71 4.07
C ASP A 714 -4.92 24.04 3.45
N ARG A 715 -5.35 24.35 2.22
CA ARG A 715 -4.89 25.51 1.42
C ARG A 715 -3.36 25.59 1.26
N ASP A 716 -2.67 24.46 1.41
CA ASP A 716 -1.23 24.38 1.23
C ASP A 716 -0.89 24.56 -0.26
N PRO A 717 -0.05 25.55 -0.64
CA PRO A 717 0.31 25.81 -2.04
C PRO A 717 0.95 24.62 -2.76
N ASP A 718 1.54 23.67 -2.04
CA ASP A 718 2.16 22.48 -2.63
C ASP A 718 1.18 21.31 -2.81
N ILE A 719 0.03 21.33 -2.11
CA ILE A 719 -0.97 20.25 -2.10
C ILE A 719 -2.26 20.67 -2.82
N ALA A 720 -2.79 21.85 -2.51
CA ALA A 720 -4.07 22.36 -2.99
C ALA A 720 -3.97 22.92 -4.42
N PRO A 721 -5.00 22.71 -5.28
CA PRO A 721 -5.06 23.30 -6.60
C PRO A 721 -5.55 24.75 -6.56
N ASN A 722 -4.95 25.62 -7.37
CA ASN A 722 -5.44 26.99 -7.57
C ASN A 722 -6.50 27.06 -8.67
N GLN A 723 -6.39 26.18 -9.67
CA GLN A 723 -7.31 26.09 -10.82
C GLN A 723 -7.90 24.67 -10.93
N PRO A 724 -9.12 24.51 -11.49
CA PRO A 724 -9.77 23.20 -11.58
C PRO A 724 -8.99 22.13 -12.35
N GLU A 725 -8.18 22.54 -13.33
CA GLU A 725 -7.37 21.65 -14.17
C GLU A 725 -6.07 21.20 -13.51
N GLU A 726 -5.61 21.90 -12.47
CA GLU A 726 -4.34 21.57 -11.82
C GLU A 726 -4.42 20.22 -11.09
N PRO A 727 -3.39 19.36 -11.22
CA PRO A 727 -3.35 18.11 -10.48
C PRO A 727 -3.11 18.35 -9.00
N PHE A 728 -3.67 17.52 -8.13
CA PHE A 728 -3.40 17.52 -6.70
C PHE A 728 -1.93 17.22 -6.40
N GLY A 729 -1.42 17.70 -5.26
CA GLY A 729 -0.06 17.37 -4.82
C GLY A 729 0.11 15.89 -4.43
N GLY A 730 1.31 15.34 -4.54
CA GLY A 730 1.59 13.91 -4.27
C GLY A 730 1.27 13.46 -2.83
N HIS A 731 1.12 14.39 -1.88
CA HIS A 731 0.65 14.10 -0.53
C HIS A 731 -0.80 13.61 -0.49
N VAL A 732 -1.64 13.98 -1.47
CA VAL A 732 -3.05 13.54 -1.56
C VAL A 732 -3.15 12.05 -1.89
N GLU A 733 -2.21 11.51 -2.67
CA GLU A 733 -2.15 10.07 -2.98
C GLU A 733 -1.68 9.24 -1.79
N ARG A 734 -0.78 9.79 -0.96
CA ARG A 734 -0.19 9.09 0.19
C ARG A 734 -1.06 9.15 1.44
N ASP A 735 -1.65 10.30 1.73
CA ASP A 735 -2.43 10.50 2.94
C ASP A 735 -3.94 10.45 2.65
N THR A 736 -4.54 9.32 3.03
CA THR A 736 -5.98 9.05 2.83
C THR A 736 -6.90 10.04 3.54
N LYS A 737 -6.39 10.86 4.49
CA LYS A 737 -7.20 11.85 5.19
C LYS A 737 -7.80 12.88 4.23
N TYR A 738 -7.02 13.37 3.27
CA TYR A 738 -7.45 14.38 2.30
C TYR A 738 -8.58 13.86 1.41
N ALA A 739 -8.42 12.64 0.89
CA ALA A 739 -9.44 11.99 0.08
C ALA A 739 -10.76 11.76 0.84
N LYS A 740 -10.69 11.36 2.12
CA LYS A 740 -11.88 11.18 2.97
C LYS A 740 -12.63 12.49 3.20
N ARG A 741 -11.91 13.60 3.43
CA ARG A 741 -12.51 14.93 3.62
C ARG A 741 -13.28 15.38 2.39
N ILE A 742 -12.70 15.18 1.19
CA ILE A 742 -13.30 15.54 -0.11
C ILE A 742 -14.53 14.68 -0.40
N VAL A 743 -14.43 13.35 -0.23
CA VAL A 743 -15.56 12.44 -0.46
C VAL A 743 -16.73 12.74 0.48
N TYR A 744 -16.47 13.03 1.75
CA TYR A 744 -17.50 13.46 2.69
C TYR A 744 -18.20 14.73 2.18
N ALA A 745 -17.42 15.70 1.69
CA ALA A 745 -18.00 16.93 1.14
C ALA A 745 -18.88 16.67 -0.09
N ILE A 746 -18.41 15.85 -1.04
CA ILE A 746 -19.18 15.47 -2.25
C ILE A 746 -20.49 14.78 -1.86
N ARG A 747 -20.46 13.89 -0.86
CA ARG A 747 -21.66 13.20 -0.37
C ARG A 747 -22.69 14.17 0.18
N GLU A 748 -22.29 15.14 0.98
CA GLU A 748 -23.23 16.11 1.55
C GLU A 748 -23.71 17.16 0.53
N MET A 749 -22.86 17.54 -0.43
CA MET A 749 -23.21 18.52 -1.49
C MET A 749 -24.15 17.96 -2.53
N PHE A 750 -23.81 16.78 -3.08
CA PHE A 750 -24.46 16.21 -4.25
C PHE A 750 -25.26 14.94 -3.92
N GLY A 751 -25.16 14.39 -2.70
CA GLY A 751 -25.84 13.13 -2.35
C GLY A 751 -25.22 11.89 -2.98
N ILE A 752 -23.99 11.99 -3.51
CA ILE A 752 -23.28 10.88 -4.15
C ILE A 752 -22.17 10.39 -3.23
N GLU A 753 -22.17 9.09 -2.92
CA GLU A 753 -21.13 8.46 -2.12
C GLU A 753 -20.06 7.83 -3.01
N PHE A 754 -18.90 8.49 -3.11
CA PHE A 754 -17.71 7.93 -3.75
C PHE A 754 -16.78 7.24 -2.75
N ALA A 755 -15.90 6.36 -3.24
CA ALA A 755 -14.83 5.80 -2.43
C ALA A 755 -13.61 6.76 -2.40
N PRO A 756 -12.85 6.87 -1.29
CA PRO A 756 -11.67 7.75 -1.21
C PRO A 756 -10.65 7.60 -2.35
N PRO A 757 -10.34 6.38 -2.86
CA PRO A 757 -9.42 6.22 -3.99
C PRO A 757 -9.84 6.96 -5.27
N VAL A 758 -11.13 7.30 -5.44
CA VAL A 758 -11.63 8.04 -6.61
C VAL A 758 -10.99 9.42 -6.71
N VAL A 759 -10.75 10.09 -5.57
CA VAL A 759 -10.12 11.41 -5.52
C VAL A 759 -8.70 11.36 -6.05
N ALA A 760 -7.93 10.35 -5.65
CA ALA A 760 -6.56 10.15 -6.13
C ALA A 760 -6.53 9.79 -7.63
N ALA A 761 -7.45 8.95 -8.09
CA ALA A 761 -7.49 8.51 -9.49
C ALA A 761 -7.91 9.61 -10.47
N ASP A 762 -8.87 10.44 -10.08
CA ASP A 762 -9.30 11.58 -10.89
C ASP A 762 -8.22 12.67 -10.85
N GLY A 763 -7.61 12.91 -9.67
CA GLY A 763 -6.39 13.70 -9.53
C GLY A 763 -6.53 15.20 -9.81
N SER A 764 -7.69 15.68 -10.26
CA SER A 764 -8.03 17.10 -10.44
C SER A 764 -9.50 17.38 -10.15
N VAL A 765 -9.83 18.63 -9.86
CA VAL A 765 -11.21 19.06 -9.56
C VAL A 765 -12.10 18.87 -10.79
N ARG A 766 -11.59 19.18 -11.98
CA ARG A 766 -12.29 18.99 -13.25
C ARG A 766 -12.75 17.54 -13.48
N LYS A 767 -11.86 16.57 -13.30
CA LYS A 767 -12.20 15.15 -13.49
C LYS A 767 -13.21 14.66 -12.45
N LEU A 768 -13.09 15.13 -11.21
CA LEU A 768 -14.09 14.87 -10.17
C LEU A 768 -15.47 15.45 -10.53
N ALA A 769 -15.52 16.70 -11.00
CA ALA A 769 -16.76 17.33 -11.43
C ALA A 769 -17.43 16.56 -12.57
N TRP A 770 -16.66 16.14 -13.57
CA TRP A 770 -17.13 15.28 -14.66
C TRP A 770 -17.75 13.97 -14.13
N ARG A 771 -17.08 13.30 -13.17
CA ARG A 771 -17.57 12.05 -12.57
C ARG A 771 -18.85 12.27 -11.75
N ILE A 772 -18.96 13.39 -11.02
CA ILE A 772 -20.18 13.79 -10.30
C ILE A 772 -21.34 13.96 -11.29
N CYS A 773 -21.12 14.68 -12.39
CA CYS A 773 -22.14 14.90 -13.42
C CYS A 773 -22.65 13.59 -14.01
N ASN A 774 -21.75 12.66 -14.35
CA ASN A 774 -22.15 11.36 -14.87
C ASN A 774 -22.85 10.47 -13.84
N ALA A 775 -22.42 10.51 -12.58
CA ALA A 775 -23.11 9.79 -11.52
C ALA A 775 -24.54 10.31 -11.31
N LYS A 776 -24.73 11.64 -11.38
CA LYS A 776 -26.06 12.28 -11.34
C LYS A 776 -26.94 11.95 -12.53
N GLU A 777 -26.37 11.78 -13.72
CA GLU A 777 -27.16 11.40 -14.90
C GLU A 777 -27.70 9.96 -14.80
N VAL A 778 -27.05 9.11 -14.00
CA VAL A 778 -27.42 7.70 -13.83
C VAL A 778 -28.35 7.44 -12.63
N LEU A 779 -28.20 8.21 -11.54
CA LEU A 779 -28.98 8.10 -10.29
C LEU A 779 -30.26 8.93 -10.35
#